data_AF-A0A1L7VWK2-F1
#
_entry.id   AF-A0A1L7VWK2-F1
#
_cell.length_a   1.000
_cell.length_b   1.000
_cell.length_c   1.000
_cell.angle_alpha   90.00
_cell.angle_beta   90.00
_cell.angle_gamma   90.00
#
_symmetry.space_group_name_H-M   'P 1'
#
loop_
_entity.id
_entity.type
_entity.pdbx_description
1 polymer ?
#
loop_
_entity_poly.entity_id
_entity_poly.type
_entity_poly.pdbx_seq_one_letter_code
_entity_poly.pdbx_strand_id
1 'polypeptide(L)'
;MKKLSGWRTTALYLTILASILTVFLVTALIVSLHVANGGGASIFGETAILNGSCDKISRANLWIHLAINVIGTGVLGSSNFFMQVLVAPTRQDVDRAHASKRWVEIGVHSLHNFRFISKRRIFLWVLFSLTSIPLHLVFNGSVLESKATNGFVAIMVSEDFLDGARFTLPSVTTWSNYTYLMNSDSAPNKTIRSVKSSLDEESWERLEFQDCMRRYNDLDVLMLNHRHVVMIMSSQNNTPSSQWTRANVVKENNGWYDFDEPNSLWFAGQYQRLRDSRGLITNSTNNNTVPGYYMQLDPDTGIIHMNETKYKPAFQTMKLDYCLSERFDAPCRLSIANPLLLIVCIMCISKCLLCAYTLKVRSWSTENPLMTVGDAVSSFISKPDACTKGMCTLNAEDLHMKLDPDRGLGSSRPWKKKLLVAGNAVNPGIWILSYMLIGSLLVLSGLLLAPALQTQSLRESRFAHHQKNADVNDAGLKSASLLGLTMISNTPQLLLSLCYMTLNGLITRMLAELEWASYGIKFKALRVTNPEGSQRSTYRLQLPYRWSIPLLAISSILHWVYSNCFYLSNYEFYDPMIPYEIAEIDRGLQFSSVAILIGFSISVVIALSPMLLAKRSLPGQMVLGGSNSKVISAACHCIPISSSHTTGKAGAVTVHPLEISESGAGPLDRMATMKLRWGEVSTTNADSETGHLAFGVEEQGVTEPIEGKQYSGGGCDS
;
A
#
# COMPACT_ATOMS: atom_id res chain seq x y z
N MET A 1 -26.18 -5.94 30.32
CA MET A 1 -25.46 -5.54 29.09
C MET A 1 -26.23 -6.07 27.88
N LYS A 2 -26.68 -5.21 26.95
CA LYS A 2 -27.32 -5.70 25.70
C LYS A 2 -26.30 -6.52 24.91
N LYS A 3 -26.65 -7.75 24.52
CA LYS A 3 -25.80 -8.63 23.70
C LYS A 3 -25.58 -7.93 22.35
N LEU A 4 -24.33 -7.62 21.99
CA LEU A 4 -24.01 -7.02 20.69
C LEU A 4 -24.29 -8.06 19.59
N SER A 5 -25.18 -7.70 18.65
CA SER A 5 -25.57 -8.53 17.51
C SER A 5 -25.29 -7.85 16.17
N GLY A 6 -25.15 -8.66 15.11
CA GLY A 6 -25.04 -8.18 13.73
C GLY A 6 -23.78 -7.36 13.46
N TRP A 7 -23.97 -6.20 12.83
CA TRP A 7 -22.88 -5.31 12.43
C TRP A 7 -22.06 -4.78 13.62
N ARG A 8 -22.67 -4.68 14.81
CA ARG A 8 -22.02 -4.18 16.02
C ARG A 8 -20.91 -5.13 16.50
N THR A 9 -21.10 -6.43 16.32
CA THR A 9 -20.10 -7.46 16.64
C THR A 9 -18.88 -7.33 15.73
N THR A 10 -19.10 -7.18 14.42
CA THR A 10 -18.02 -6.94 13.46
C THR A 10 -17.30 -5.62 13.74
N ALA A 11 -18.04 -4.56 14.06
CA ALA A 11 -17.47 -3.27 14.46
C ALA A 11 -16.58 -3.39 15.71
N LEU A 12 -17.00 -4.18 16.71
CA LEU A 12 -16.21 -4.44 17.90
C LEU A 12 -14.91 -5.17 17.55
N TYR A 13 -14.96 -6.26 16.76
CA TYR A 13 -13.75 -6.98 16.35
C TYR A 13 -12.78 -6.11 15.54
N LEU A 14 -13.29 -5.29 14.63
CA LEU A 14 -12.48 -4.34 13.87
C LEU A 14 -11.87 -3.25 14.75
N THR A 15 -12.59 -2.80 15.79
CA THR A 15 -12.07 -1.84 16.78
C THR A 15 -10.97 -2.48 17.62
N ILE A 16 -11.15 -3.71 18.11
CA ILE A 16 -10.14 -4.45 18.87
C ILE A 16 -8.88 -4.66 18.02
N LEU A 17 -9.05 -5.12 16.77
CA LEU A 17 -7.93 -5.32 15.84
C LEU A 17 -7.18 -4.01 15.59
N ALA A 18 -7.89 -2.91 15.33
CA ALA A 18 -7.26 -1.60 15.15
C ALA A 18 -6.50 -1.15 16.40
N SER A 19 -7.04 -1.39 17.60
CA SER A 19 -6.38 -1.07 18.86
C SER A 19 -5.11 -1.90 19.07
N ILE A 20 -5.14 -3.21 18.81
CA ILE A 20 -3.96 -4.08 18.90
C ILE A 20 -2.86 -3.60 17.94
N LEU A 21 -3.22 -3.30 16.69
CA LEU A 21 -2.28 -2.79 15.69
C LEU A 21 -1.70 -1.42 16.09
N THR A 22 -2.53 -0.55 16.65
CA THR A 22 -2.09 0.77 17.13
C THR A 22 -1.12 0.62 18.29
N VAL A 23 -1.42 -0.25 19.26
CA VAL A 23 -0.51 -0.54 20.38
C VAL A 23 0.80 -1.10 19.85
N PHE A 24 0.77 -2.05 18.92
CA PHE A 24 1.98 -2.61 18.30
C PHE A 24 2.85 -1.52 17.64
N LEU A 25 2.27 -0.63 16.83
CA LEU A 25 3.01 0.44 16.15
C LEU A 25 3.54 1.48 17.14
N VAL A 26 2.76 1.85 18.16
CA VAL A 26 3.22 2.76 19.22
C VAL A 26 4.33 2.14 20.04
N THR A 27 4.24 0.86 20.39
CA THR A 27 5.32 0.13 21.06
C THR A 27 6.56 0.07 20.19
N ALA A 28 6.43 -0.20 18.88
CA ALA A 28 7.56 -0.17 17.96
C ALA A 28 8.23 1.22 17.92
N LEU A 29 7.44 2.30 17.89
CA LEU A 29 7.96 3.66 17.98
C LEU A 29 8.67 3.94 19.32
N ILE A 30 8.06 3.54 20.44
CA ILE A 30 8.66 3.70 21.77
C ILE A 30 10.00 2.94 21.85
N VAL A 31 10.03 1.67 21.41
CA VAL A 31 11.26 0.87 21.38
C VAL A 31 12.32 1.53 20.51
N SER A 32 11.95 2.03 19.32
CA SER A 32 12.84 2.77 18.43
C SER A 32 13.49 3.96 19.14
N LEU A 33 12.70 4.74 19.89
CA LEU A 33 13.20 5.88 20.66
C LEU A 33 14.09 5.48 21.85
N HIS A 34 13.83 4.33 22.49
CA HIS A 34 14.60 3.85 23.65
C HIS A 34 15.91 3.15 23.27
N VAL A 35 15.91 2.36 22.20
CA VAL A 35 17.13 1.72 21.65
C VAL A 35 18.18 2.78 21.28
N ALA A 36 17.74 3.99 20.89
CA ALA A 36 18.59 5.11 20.56
C ALA A 36 19.16 5.91 21.77
N ASN A 37 18.81 5.56 23.02
CA ASN A 37 19.37 6.22 24.22
C ASN A 37 20.86 5.91 24.48
N GLY A 38 21.49 5.08 23.65
CA GLY A 38 22.95 4.89 23.64
C GLY A 38 23.73 5.89 22.77
N GLY A 39 23.07 6.76 21.97
CA GLY A 39 23.80 7.60 21.00
C GLY A 39 23.00 8.65 20.20
N GLY A 40 22.06 9.37 20.82
CA GLY A 40 21.45 10.57 20.18
C GLY A 40 20.03 10.40 19.63
N ALA A 41 19.12 9.80 20.41
CA ALA A 41 17.70 9.65 20.04
C ALA A 41 17.01 10.99 19.74
N SER A 42 16.47 11.13 18.53
CA SER A 42 15.52 12.19 18.18
C SER A 42 14.29 11.58 17.55
N ILE A 43 13.11 12.08 17.94
CA ILE A 43 11.84 11.78 17.28
C ILE A 43 11.82 12.22 15.80
N PHE A 44 12.76 13.10 15.44
CA PHE A 44 13.01 13.57 14.08
C PHE A 44 14.13 12.79 13.37
N GLY A 45 14.74 11.80 14.03
CA GLY A 45 15.84 11.00 13.50
C GLY A 45 15.41 9.62 12.98
N GLU A 46 16.42 8.83 12.62
CA GLU A 46 16.29 7.45 12.15
C GLU A 46 16.96 6.49 13.13
N THR A 47 16.41 5.29 13.27
CA THR A 47 16.94 4.26 14.19
C THR A 47 17.21 2.99 13.43
N ALA A 48 18.47 2.57 13.36
CA ALA A 48 18.85 1.29 12.77
C ALA A 48 18.35 0.14 13.65
N ILE A 49 17.53 -0.75 13.08
CA ILE A 49 16.96 -1.91 13.77
C ILE A 49 17.63 -3.23 13.37
N LEU A 50 18.25 -3.28 12.20
CA LEU A 50 18.95 -4.46 11.70
C LEU A 50 20.12 -4.04 10.82
N ASN A 51 21.30 -4.62 11.05
CA ASN A 51 22.48 -4.43 10.21
C ASN A 51 22.97 -5.79 9.68
N GLY A 52 23.57 -5.80 8.50
CA GLY A 52 24.17 -7.00 7.90
C GLY A 52 24.39 -6.88 6.40
N SER A 53 24.55 -8.03 5.72
CA SER A 53 24.69 -8.04 4.27
C SER A 53 23.45 -7.52 3.56
N CYS A 54 23.64 -6.85 2.43
CA CYS A 54 22.56 -6.22 1.66
C CYS A 54 21.49 -7.22 1.21
N ASP A 55 21.85 -8.47 0.90
CA ASP A 55 20.89 -9.53 0.57
C ASP A 55 20.02 -9.94 1.76
N LYS A 56 20.57 -9.94 2.98
CA LYS A 56 19.80 -10.22 4.20
C LYS A 56 18.83 -9.07 4.50
N ILE A 57 19.29 -7.84 4.39
CA ILE A 57 18.48 -6.64 4.62
C ILE A 57 17.37 -6.52 3.59
N SER A 58 17.66 -6.66 2.29
CA SER A 58 16.66 -6.60 1.21
C SER A 58 15.57 -7.65 1.39
N ARG A 59 15.91 -8.89 1.79
CA ARG A 59 14.91 -9.92 2.10
C ARG A 59 14.04 -9.58 3.32
N ALA A 60 14.64 -9.04 4.38
CA ALA A 60 13.87 -8.60 5.55
C ALA A 60 12.92 -7.45 5.18
N ASN A 61 13.43 -6.48 4.42
CA ASN A 61 12.67 -5.34 3.92
C ASN A 61 11.45 -5.78 3.09
N LEU A 62 11.64 -6.73 2.17
CA LEU A 62 10.56 -7.28 1.33
C LEU A 62 9.37 -7.81 2.15
N TRP A 63 9.65 -8.59 3.21
CA TRP A 63 8.61 -9.18 4.06
C TRP A 63 7.99 -8.17 5.03
N ILE A 64 8.77 -7.22 5.53
CA ILE A 64 8.26 -6.13 6.37
C ILE A 64 7.31 -5.24 5.57
N HIS A 65 7.65 -4.89 4.33
CA HIS A 65 6.73 -4.18 3.44
C HIS A 65 5.46 -4.99 3.14
N LEU A 66 5.54 -6.31 3.00
CA LEU A 66 4.31 -7.12 2.88
C LEU A 66 3.43 -6.95 4.12
N ALA A 67 4.00 -7.05 5.33
CA ALA A 67 3.27 -6.87 6.58
C ALA A 67 2.67 -5.46 6.68
N ILE A 68 3.43 -4.42 6.36
CA ILE A 68 2.97 -3.02 6.32
C ILE A 68 1.77 -2.87 5.39
N ASN A 69 1.84 -3.42 4.17
CA ASN A 69 0.75 -3.31 3.20
C ASN A 69 -0.50 -4.13 3.60
N VAL A 70 -0.33 -5.29 4.26
CA VAL A 70 -1.45 -6.06 4.84
C VAL A 70 -2.11 -5.25 5.97
N ILE A 71 -1.33 -4.67 6.88
CA ILE A 71 -1.84 -3.83 7.98
C ILE A 71 -2.56 -2.61 7.41
N GLY A 72 -1.93 -1.88 6.49
CA GLY A 72 -2.50 -0.69 5.85
C GLY A 72 -3.83 -0.99 5.14
N THR A 73 -3.88 -2.08 4.37
CA THR A 73 -5.13 -2.52 3.71
C THR A 73 -6.20 -2.93 4.73
N GLY A 74 -5.82 -3.60 5.82
CA GLY A 74 -6.74 -3.97 6.91
C GLY A 74 -7.35 -2.76 7.59
N VAL A 75 -6.54 -1.73 7.89
CA VAL A 75 -6.99 -0.46 8.46
C VAL A 75 -7.92 0.30 7.49
N LEU A 76 -7.61 0.29 6.20
CA LEU A 76 -8.50 0.83 5.15
C LEU A 76 -9.82 0.06 5.10
N GLY A 77 -9.77 -1.27 5.13
CA GLY A 77 -10.96 -2.14 5.15
C GLY A 77 -11.85 -1.87 6.36
N SER A 78 -11.25 -1.69 7.54
CA SER A 78 -11.95 -1.28 8.76
C SER A 78 -12.60 0.10 8.60
N SER A 79 -11.85 1.08 8.08
CA SER A 79 -12.38 2.43 7.82
C SER A 79 -13.56 2.39 6.84
N ASN A 80 -13.46 1.61 5.75
CA ASN A 80 -14.55 1.41 4.80
C ASN A 80 -15.80 0.80 5.46
N PHE A 81 -15.63 -0.17 6.34
CA PHE A 81 -16.75 -0.74 7.10
C PHE A 81 -17.47 0.32 7.95
N PHE A 82 -16.73 1.11 8.75
CA PHE A 82 -17.34 2.16 9.58
C PHE A 82 -17.97 3.27 8.73
N MET A 83 -17.34 3.62 7.61
CA MET A 83 -17.90 4.56 6.65
C MET A 83 -19.23 4.05 6.07
N GLN A 84 -19.34 2.76 5.72
CA GLN A 84 -20.62 2.16 5.29
C GLN A 84 -21.70 2.25 6.39
N VAL A 85 -21.32 2.02 7.65
CA VAL A 85 -22.24 2.15 8.81
C VAL A 85 -22.79 3.58 8.97
N LEU A 86 -21.95 4.57 8.69
CA LEU A 86 -22.28 5.99 8.81
C LEU A 86 -23.19 6.46 7.66
N VAL A 87 -22.97 5.93 6.45
CA VAL A 87 -23.73 6.29 5.23
C VAL A 87 -25.09 5.57 5.15
N ALA A 88 -25.24 4.42 5.81
CA ALA A 88 -26.49 3.68 5.81
C ALA A 88 -27.64 4.48 6.44
N PRO A 89 -28.76 4.69 5.71
CA PRO A 89 -29.88 5.48 6.19
C PRO A 89 -30.67 4.75 7.28
N THR A 90 -31.36 5.49 8.15
CA THR A 90 -32.40 4.92 9.04
C THR A 90 -33.77 4.99 8.37
N ARG A 91 -34.77 4.31 8.94
CA ARG A 91 -36.16 4.39 8.43
C ARG A 91 -36.66 5.84 8.36
N GLN A 92 -36.32 6.68 9.34
CA GLN A 92 -36.69 8.10 9.33
C GLN A 92 -35.98 8.90 8.22
N ASP A 93 -34.71 8.60 7.94
CA ASP A 93 -33.99 9.25 6.84
C ASP A 93 -34.65 8.91 5.49
N VAL A 94 -35.10 7.66 5.33
CA VAL A 94 -35.88 7.22 4.16
C VAL A 94 -37.23 7.94 4.08
N ASP A 95 -38.00 7.97 5.17
CA ASP A 95 -39.31 8.61 5.22
C ASP A 95 -39.22 10.10 4.84
N ARG A 96 -38.21 10.81 5.35
CA ARG A 96 -37.92 12.21 5.00
C ARG A 96 -37.60 12.39 3.51
N ALA A 97 -36.82 11.46 2.94
CA ALA A 97 -36.48 11.49 1.52
C ALA A 97 -37.71 11.24 0.64
N HIS A 98 -38.54 10.25 1.01
CA HIS A 98 -39.75 9.89 0.29
C HIS A 98 -40.81 11.00 0.34
N ALA A 99 -40.99 11.64 1.50
CA ALA A 99 -41.85 12.82 1.64
C ALA A 99 -41.41 13.99 0.74
N SER A 100 -40.12 14.09 0.44
CA SER A 100 -39.56 15.08 -0.50
C SER A 100 -39.57 14.60 -1.96
N LYS A 101 -40.34 13.55 -2.28
CA LYS A 101 -40.39 12.84 -3.57
C LYS A 101 -39.04 12.29 -4.06
N ARG A 102 -38.02 12.17 -3.20
CA ARG A 102 -36.68 11.64 -3.53
C ARG A 102 -36.49 10.24 -2.95
N TRP A 103 -35.36 9.61 -3.29
CA TRP A 103 -34.97 8.28 -2.80
C TRP A 103 -33.55 8.34 -2.21
N VAL A 104 -33.22 7.34 -1.41
CA VAL A 104 -31.87 7.06 -0.91
C VAL A 104 -31.41 5.69 -1.38
N GLU A 105 -30.09 5.46 -1.36
CA GLU A 105 -29.54 4.14 -1.68
C GLU A 105 -29.33 3.31 -0.39
N ILE A 106 -29.78 2.07 -0.39
CA ILE A 106 -29.66 1.10 0.70
C ILE A 106 -28.79 -0.07 0.25
N GLY A 107 -28.03 -0.68 1.16
CA GLY A 107 -27.20 -1.85 0.82
C GLY A 107 -25.87 -1.54 0.14
N VAL A 108 -25.55 -0.26 -0.07
CA VAL A 108 -24.38 0.19 -0.85
C VAL A 108 -23.71 1.41 -0.22
N HIS A 109 -22.42 1.61 -0.47
CA HIS A 109 -21.71 2.83 -0.08
C HIS A 109 -22.08 3.96 -1.06
N SER A 110 -22.91 4.92 -0.62
CA SER A 110 -23.45 5.99 -1.48
C SER A 110 -23.32 7.39 -0.90
N LEU A 111 -22.57 8.24 -1.58
CA LEU A 111 -22.47 9.66 -1.24
C LEU A 111 -23.78 10.42 -1.53
N HIS A 112 -24.68 9.87 -2.36
CA HIS A 112 -26.01 10.45 -2.58
C HIS A 112 -26.81 10.60 -1.28
N ASN A 113 -26.61 9.67 -0.34
CA ASN A 113 -27.27 9.69 0.96
C ASN A 113 -26.87 10.89 1.83
N PHE A 114 -25.76 11.57 1.55
CA PHE A 114 -25.28 12.73 2.33
C PHE A 114 -26.32 13.86 2.41
N ARG A 115 -27.20 13.95 1.40
CA ARG A 115 -28.27 14.95 1.37
C ARG A 115 -29.37 14.71 2.41
N PHE A 116 -29.46 13.50 2.97
CA PHE A 116 -30.58 13.08 3.82
C PHE A 116 -30.16 12.64 5.22
N ILE A 117 -28.88 12.29 5.44
CA ILE A 117 -28.35 11.91 6.74
C ILE A 117 -27.82 13.12 7.54
N SER A 118 -27.62 12.94 8.85
CA SER A 118 -27.17 14.02 9.73
C SER A 118 -25.72 14.47 9.47
N LYS A 119 -25.46 15.77 9.64
CA LYS A 119 -24.12 16.38 9.48
C LYS A 119 -23.03 15.70 10.32
N ARG A 120 -23.38 15.20 11.52
CA ARG A 120 -22.46 14.45 12.39
C ARG A 120 -21.96 13.15 11.74
N ARG A 121 -22.82 12.41 11.03
CA ARG A 121 -22.42 11.17 10.32
C ARG A 121 -21.49 11.49 9.16
N ILE A 122 -21.77 12.58 8.42
CA ILE A 122 -20.92 13.07 7.33
C ILE A 122 -19.55 13.49 7.86
N PHE A 123 -19.52 14.26 8.95
CA PHE A 123 -18.26 14.68 9.58
C PHE A 123 -17.38 13.50 9.99
N LEU A 124 -17.95 12.49 10.66
CA LEU A 124 -17.21 11.27 11.02
C LEU A 124 -16.71 10.51 9.78
N TRP A 125 -17.53 10.42 8.74
CA TRP A 125 -17.13 9.78 7.48
C TRP A 125 -15.95 10.51 6.82
N VAL A 126 -15.97 11.84 6.81
CA VAL A 126 -14.87 12.67 6.30
C VAL A 126 -13.60 12.46 7.12
N LEU A 127 -13.70 12.40 8.45
CA LEU A 127 -12.55 12.11 9.31
C LEU A 127 -11.95 10.72 9.04
N PHE A 128 -12.77 9.69 8.85
CA PHE A 128 -12.28 8.36 8.46
C PHE A 128 -11.55 8.39 7.11
N SER A 129 -12.07 9.17 6.15
CA SER A 129 -11.46 9.31 4.83
C SER A 129 -10.12 10.05 4.90
N LEU A 130 -10.08 11.23 5.53
CA LEU A 130 -8.89 12.06 5.62
C LEU A 130 -7.76 11.38 6.40
N THR A 131 -8.07 10.67 7.49
CA THR A 131 -7.06 9.93 8.27
C THR A 131 -6.49 8.70 7.55
N SER A 132 -7.10 8.26 6.44
CA SER A 132 -6.57 7.15 5.63
C SER A 132 -5.48 7.61 4.65
N ILE A 133 -5.56 8.85 4.17
CA ILE A 133 -4.67 9.36 3.11
C ILE A 133 -3.20 9.37 3.57
N PRO A 134 -2.83 9.99 4.71
CA PRO A 134 -1.44 10.03 5.14
C PRO A 134 -0.88 8.63 5.39
N LEU A 135 -1.69 7.73 5.95
CA LEU A 135 -1.27 6.35 6.21
C LEU A 135 -0.79 5.66 4.92
N HIS A 136 -1.54 5.76 3.83
CA HIS A 136 -1.11 5.16 2.55
C HIS A 136 0.08 5.88 1.92
N LEU A 137 0.25 7.18 2.17
CA LEU A 137 1.35 7.97 1.62
C LEU A 137 2.67 7.81 2.38
N VAL A 138 2.64 7.52 3.69
CA VAL A 138 3.87 7.52 4.51
C VAL A 138 4.23 6.18 5.16
N PHE A 139 3.30 5.21 5.24
CA PHE A 139 3.54 4.02 6.05
C PHE A 139 4.64 3.12 5.49
N ASN A 140 4.75 2.96 4.17
CA ASN A 140 5.89 2.25 3.59
C ASN A 140 7.22 2.96 3.90
N GLY A 141 7.28 4.30 3.84
CA GLY A 141 8.50 5.03 4.18
C GLY A 141 8.87 5.02 5.66
N SER A 142 8.04 4.47 6.55
CA SER A 142 8.42 4.34 7.96
C SER A 142 9.54 3.32 8.19
N VAL A 143 9.78 2.42 7.24
CA VAL A 143 10.91 1.49 7.23
C VAL A 143 11.77 1.79 6.01
N LEU A 144 13.05 2.04 6.24
CA LEU A 144 14.02 2.44 5.24
C LEU A 144 15.10 1.36 5.14
N GLU A 145 15.30 0.84 3.93
CA GLU A 145 16.50 0.07 3.59
C GLU A 145 17.59 1.03 3.13
N SER A 146 18.75 1.02 3.80
CA SER A 146 19.95 1.70 3.33
C SER A 146 20.92 0.72 2.69
N LYS A 147 21.44 1.14 1.54
CA LYS A 147 22.53 0.48 0.85
C LYS A 147 23.83 1.15 1.26
N ALA A 148 24.85 0.35 1.54
CA ALA A 148 26.14 0.87 1.94
C ALA A 148 27.11 0.93 0.75
N THR A 149 28.00 1.91 0.73
CA THR A 149 29.17 1.89 -0.14
C THR A 149 30.39 2.32 0.66
N ASN A 150 31.47 1.55 0.53
CA ASN A 150 32.67 1.80 1.29
C ASN A 150 33.53 2.86 0.59
N GLY A 151 33.97 3.86 1.35
CA GLY A 151 35.22 4.54 1.07
C GLY A 151 36.40 3.61 1.32
N PHE A 152 37.48 3.82 0.59
CA PHE A 152 38.68 3.01 0.71
C PHE A 152 39.94 3.85 0.87
N VAL A 153 40.98 3.19 1.37
CA VAL A 153 42.34 3.72 1.37
C VAL A 153 43.11 2.96 0.31
N ALA A 154 43.82 3.69 -0.54
CA ALA A 154 44.82 3.09 -1.42
C ALA A 154 46.20 3.42 -0.84
N ILE A 155 46.96 2.38 -0.54
CA ILE A 155 48.36 2.51 -0.13
C ILE A 155 49.26 1.90 -1.20
N MET A 156 50.37 2.56 -1.51
CA MET A 156 51.39 2.05 -2.41
C MET A 156 52.63 1.73 -1.59
N VAL A 157 53.16 0.52 -1.76
CA VAL A 157 54.19 -0.03 -0.88
C VAL A 157 55.22 -0.86 -1.66
N SER A 158 56.37 -1.09 -1.05
CA SER A 158 57.37 -2.05 -1.55
C SER A 158 56.91 -3.49 -1.34
N GLU A 159 57.49 -4.45 -2.05
CA GLU A 159 57.22 -5.87 -1.81
C GLU A 159 57.58 -6.29 -0.36
N ASP A 160 58.72 -5.85 0.17
CA ASP A 160 59.15 -6.14 1.55
C ASP A 160 58.17 -5.57 2.61
N PHE A 161 57.25 -4.67 2.24
CA PHE A 161 56.18 -4.24 3.14
C PHE A 161 55.34 -5.43 3.57
N LEU A 162 55.15 -6.42 2.71
CA LEU A 162 54.43 -7.66 3.01
C LEU A 162 55.21 -8.49 4.04
N ASP A 163 56.52 -8.62 3.87
CA ASP A 163 57.44 -9.42 4.71
C ASP A 163 57.84 -8.77 6.05
N GLY A 164 57.08 -7.78 6.51
CA GLY A 164 57.26 -7.16 7.83
C GLY A 164 58.30 -6.05 7.86
N ALA A 165 58.69 -5.48 6.70
CA ALA A 165 59.53 -4.29 6.68
C ALA A 165 58.89 -3.15 7.50
N ARG A 166 59.76 -2.34 8.11
CA ARG A 166 59.34 -1.18 8.89
C ARG A 166 58.66 -0.16 7.96
N PHE A 167 57.57 0.44 8.45
CA PHE A 167 56.94 1.59 7.81
C PHE A 167 56.69 2.71 8.83
N THR A 168 56.71 3.95 8.36
CA THR A 168 56.41 5.15 9.16
C THR A 168 55.41 6.06 8.45
N LEU A 169 54.72 6.89 9.21
CA LEU A 169 53.88 7.98 8.70
C LEU A 169 54.51 9.31 9.13
N PRO A 170 54.61 10.31 8.23
CA PRO A 170 54.08 10.34 6.86
C PRO A 170 54.83 9.43 5.86
N SER A 171 54.19 9.10 4.73
CA SER A 171 54.81 8.31 3.65
C SER A 171 55.95 9.05 2.96
N VAL A 172 56.80 8.33 2.21
CA VAL A 172 57.99 8.90 1.55
C VAL A 172 57.64 10.07 0.61
N THR A 173 56.48 10.03 -0.05
CA THR A 173 56.04 11.05 -1.02
C THR A 173 55.20 12.19 -0.44
N THR A 174 54.95 12.24 0.87
CA THR A 174 54.07 13.27 1.46
C THR A 174 54.70 14.66 1.42
N TRP A 175 54.04 15.63 0.78
CA TRP A 175 54.61 16.97 0.52
C TRP A 175 54.11 18.10 1.45
N SER A 176 52.99 17.92 2.16
CA SER A 176 52.35 18.95 3.00
C SER A 176 52.52 18.71 4.51
N ASN A 177 52.36 19.79 5.29
CA ASN A 177 52.39 19.80 6.76
C ASN A 177 51.14 19.13 7.37
N TYR A 178 51.09 17.80 7.32
CA TYR A 178 50.05 17.03 8.00
C TYR A 178 50.56 16.47 9.33
N THR A 179 50.85 17.37 10.28
CA THR A 179 51.22 17.02 11.66
C THR A 179 50.24 16.07 12.34
N TYR A 180 48.96 16.08 11.95
CA TYR A 180 47.96 15.15 12.48
C TYR A 180 48.23 13.68 12.11
N LEU A 181 48.87 13.38 10.97
CA LEU A 181 49.20 12.00 10.55
C LEU A 181 50.25 11.35 11.46
N MET A 182 51.09 12.18 12.11
CA MET A 182 52.13 11.72 13.02
C MET A 182 51.57 11.27 14.38
N ASN A 183 50.36 11.70 14.72
CA ASN A 183 49.70 11.24 15.93
C ASN A 183 49.29 9.77 15.76
N SER A 184 49.79 8.88 16.61
CA SER A 184 49.42 7.46 16.64
C SER A 184 47.92 7.25 16.84
N ASP A 185 47.25 8.21 17.49
CA ASP A 185 45.82 8.18 17.70
C ASP A 185 44.98 8.69 16.54
N SER A 186 45.60 9.24 15.50
CA SER A 186 44.88 9.73 14.32
C SER A 186 44.23 8.59 13.52
N ALA A 187 43.06 8.88 12.96
CA ALA A 187 42.30 7.93 12.14
C ALA A 187 43.12 7.33 10.98
N PRO A 188 43.93 8.10 10.22
CA PRO A 188 44.76 7.53 9.15
C PRO A 188 45.84 6.58 9.65
N ASN A 189 46.51 6.92 10.76
CA ASN A 189 47.55 6.08 11.35
C ASN A 189 46.97 4.75 11.85
N LYS A 190 45.85 4.81 12.58
CA LYS A 190 45.09 3.63 13.00
C LYS A 190 44.66 2.77 11.82
N THR A 191 44.13 3.37 10.76
CA THR A 191 43.65 2.65 9.57
C THR A 191 44.78 1.96 8.82
N ILE A 192 45.89 2.65 8.53
CA ILE A 192 47.02 2.07 7.78
C ILE A 192 47.69 0.95 8.59
N ARG A 193 47.83 1.11 9.92
CA ARG A 193 48.32 0.04 10.79
C ARG A 193 47.39 -1.17 10.80
N SER A 194 46.08 -0.94 10.85
CA SER A 194 45.07 -2.00 10.77
C SER A 194 45.15 -2.75 9.45
N VAL A 195 45.33 -2.03 8.33
CA VAL A 195 45.54 -2.63 7.00
C VAL A 195 46.79 -3.50 7.02
N LYS A 196 47.94 -2.98 7.48
CA LYS A 196 49.19 -3.76 7.52
C LYS A 196 49.05 -5.04 8.36
N SER A 197 48.34 -4.98 9.48
CA SER A 197 48.15 -6.14 10.36
C SER A 197 47.20 -7.21 9.79
N SER A 198 46.31 -6.85 8.85
CA SER A 198 45.34 -7.80 8.29
C SER A 198 45.77 -8.43 6.98
N LEU A 199 46.92 -8.05 6.38
CA LEU A 199 47.32 -8.52 5.04
C LEU A 199 47.52 -10.04 4.90
N ASP A 200 47.78 -10.73 6.00
CA ASP A 200 47.96 -12.20 6.02
C ASP A 200 46.61 -12.95 6.19
N GLU A 201 45.50 -12.23 6.34
CA GLU A 201 44.17 -12.82 6.48
C GLU A 201 43.58 -13.26 5.11
N GLU A 202 42.69 -14.27 5.14
CA GLU A 202 41.97 -14.75 3.94
C GLU A 202 41.04 -13.70 3.29
N SER A 203 40.85 -12.56 3.94
CA SER A 203 40.06 -11.44 3.45
C SER A 203 40.74 -10.71 2.28
N TRP A 204 42.04 -10.90 2.07
CA TRP A 204 42.78 -10.24 0.99
C TRP A 204 42.91 -11.12 -0.26
N GLU A 205 42.62 -10.54 -1.43
CA GLU A 205 42.82 -11.21 -2.71
C GLU A 205 43.86 -10.47 -3.56
N ARG A 206 44.73 -11.24 -4.22
CA ARG A 206 45.66 -10.70 -5.22
C ARG A 206 44.93 -10.49 -6.54
N LEU A 207 45.05 -9.29 -7.08
CA LEU A 207 44.53 -8.89 -8.38
C LEU A 207 45.68 -8.42 -9.27
N GLU A 208 45.62 -8.81 -10.54
CA GLU A 208 46.44 -8.20 -11.58
C GLU A 208 46.10 -6.71 -11.70
N PHE A 209 47.08 -5.90 -12.10
CA PHE A 209 46.95 -4.44 -12.15
C PHE A 209 45.68 -3.97 -12.89
N GLN A 210 45.39 -4.55 -14.06
CA GLN A 210 44.22 -4.16 -14.86
C GLN A 210 42.88 -4.42 -14.15
N ASP A 211 42.76 -5.54 -13.43
CA ASP A 211 41.54 -5.85 -12.67
C ASP A 211 41.43 -5.01 -11.40
N CYS A 212 42.56 -4.63 -10.82
CA CYS A 212 42.62 -3.65 -9.74
C CYS A 212 42.06 -2.29 -10.19
N MET A 213 42.55 -1.78 -11.32
CA MET A 213 42.13 -0.50 -11.86
C MET A 213 40.64 -0.50 -12.23
N ARG A 214 40.14 -1.55 -12.90
CA ARG A 214 38.71 -1.68 -13.22
C ARG A 214 37.83 -1.59 -11.99
N ARG A 215 38.20 -2.29 -10.90
CA ARG A 215 37.40 -2.31 -9.67
C ARG A 215 37.42 -0.98 -8.93
N TYR A 216 38.59 -0.36 -8.82
CA TYR A 216 38.77 0.81 -7.96
C TYR A 216 38.53 2.16 -8.66
N ASN A 217 38.48 2.21 -10.00
CA ASN A 217 38.20 3.43 -10.75
C ASN A 217 36.79 3.53 -11.35
N ASP A 218 36.01 2.46 -11.39
CA ASP A 218 34.63 2.52 -11.89
C ASP A 218 33.73 3.22 -10.86
N LEU A 219 33.40 4.49 -11.11
CA LEU A 219 32.60 5.33 -10.22
C LEU A 219 31.10 5.04 -10.26
N ASP A 220 30.62 4.31 -11.27
CA ASP A 220 29.20 3.99 -11.43
C ASP A 220 28.80 2.76 -10.60
N VAL A 221 29.79 2.00 -10.11
CA VAL A 221 29.60 0.78 -9.32
C VAL A 221 29.83 1.05 -7.83
N LEU A 222 28.81 0.72 -7.01
CA LEU A 222 28.89 0.80 -5.56
C LEU A 222 29.92 -0.18 -5.00
N MET A 223 30.73 0.30 -4.05
CA MET A 223 31.80 -0.49 -3.42
C MET A 223 31.25 -1.29 -2.24
N LEU A 224 30.59 -2.40 -2.58
CA LEU A 224 29.78 -3.19 -1.63
C LEU A 224 30.52 -4.34 -0.97
N ASN A 225 31.41 -5.01 -1.71
CA ASN A 225 32.05 -6.26 -1.26
C ASN A 225 33.57 -6.11 -1.09
N HIS A 226 34.06 -4.87 -1.23
CA HIS A 226 35.48 -4.56 -1.15
C HIS A 226 35.67 -3.25 -0.42
N ARG A 227 36.89 -3.03 0.05
CA ARG A 227 37.25 -1.79 0.71
C ARG A 227 38.71 -1.43 0.47
N HIS A 228 39.64 -1.66 1.39
CA HIS A 228 41.02 -1.19 1.26
C HIS A 228 41.79 -1.85 0.11
N VAL A 229 42.77 -1.14 -0.46
CA VAL A 229 43.65 -1.65 -1.52
C VAL A 229 45.12 -1.33 -1.24
N VAL A 230 45.97 -2.33 -1.41
CA VAL A 230 47.44 -2.23 -1.28
C VAL A 230 48.06 -2.49 -2.65
N MET A 231 48.76 -1.50 -3.19
CA MET A 231 49.40 -1.57 -4.51
C MET A 231 50.89 -1.82 -4.33
N ILE A 232 51.39 -2.89 -4.95
CA ILE A 232 52.80 -3.29 -4.85
C ILE A 232 53.59 -2.63 -5.96
N MET A 233 54.67 -1.96 -5.57
CA MET A 233 55.53 -1.20 -6.46
C MET A 233 56.87 -1.88 -6.68
N SER A 234 57.34 -1.84 -7.93
CA SER A 234 58.72 -2.14 -8.30
C SER A 234 59.37 -0.96 -9.01
N SER A 235 60.70 -0.90 -8.89
CA SER A 235 61.52 0.01 -9.68
C SER A 235 61.85 -0.62 -11.02
N GLN A 236 61.73 0.16 -12.09
CA GLN A 236 62.07 -0.28 -13.43
C GLN A 236 63.59 -0.46 -13.64
N ASN A 237 64.42 0.15 -12.77
CA ASN A 237 65.87 0.29 -12.94
C ASN A 237 66.71 -0.45 -11.88
N ASN A 238 66.24 -1.58 -11.32
CA ASN A 238 66.98 -2.41 -10.35
C ASN A 238 67.44 -1.68 -9.06
N THR A 239 66.83 -0.57 -8.66
CA THR A 239 67.04 -0.02 -7.32
C THR A 239 66.32 -0.89 -6.28
N PRO A 240 66.91 -1.18 -5.10
CA PRO A 240 66.25 -1.97 -4.08
C PRO A 240 64.88 -1.38 -3.75
N SER A 241 63.83 -2.17 -3.93
CA SER A 241 62.43 -1.77 -3.76
C SER A 241 62.08 -1.39 -2.31
N SER A 242 62.94 -1.68 -1.33
CA SER A 242 62.59 -1.63 0.09
C SER A 242 63.36 -0.66 0.97
N GLN A 243 64.33 0.06 0.43
CA GLN A 243 65.17 1.01 1.18
C GLN A 243 64.87 2.46 0.81
N TRP A 244 63.60 2.83 0.64
CA TRP A 244 63.25 4.22 0.38
C TRP A 244 63.44 5.04 1.65
N THR A 245 64.28 6.05 1.55
CA THR A 245 64.40 7.10 2.56
C THR A 245 64.02 8.40 1.89
N ARG A 246 63.53 9.38 2.66
CA ARG A 246 63.08 10.63 2.05
C ARG A 246 64.24 11.33 1.33
N ALA A 247 65.45 11.30 1.91
CA ALA A 247 66.63 11.88 1.30
C ALA A 247 67.06 11.17 0.01
N ASN A 248 66.76 9.88 -0.17
CA ASN A 248 67.09 9.19 -1.41
C ASN A 248 66.04 9.37 -2.52
N VAL A 249 64.76 9.56 -2.16
CA VAL A 249 63.67 9.72 -3.13
C VAL A 249 63.52 11.17 -3.61
N VAL A 250 63.62 12.15 -2.71
CA VAL A 250 63.22 13.54 -2.95
C VAL A 250 64.44 14.47 -3.06
N LYS A 251 64.36 15.50 -3.90
CA LYS A 251 65.44 16.47 -4.19
C LYS A 251 65.54 17.61 -3.16
N GLU A 252 64.42 18.02 -2.58
CA GLU A 252 64.32 19.16 -1.66
C GLU A 252 63.93 18.70 -0.25
N ASN A 253 64.62 19.23 0.76
CA ASN A 253 64.24 19.09 2.16
C ASN A 253 63.14 20.11 2.49
N ASN A 254 61.99 19.65 2.98
CA ASN A 254 60.85 20.50 3.32
C ASN A 254 60.84 20.97 4.79
N GLY A 255 61.97 20.87 5.50
CA GLY A 255 62.21 21.53 6.79
C GLY A 255 61.68 20.77 8.02
N TRP A 256 61.43 19.46 7.90
CA TRP A 256 61.02 18.60 9.03
C TRP A 256 62.24 17.96 9.70
N TYR A 257 62.07 17.51 10.95
CA TYR A 257 62.93 16.45 11.50
C TYR A 257 62.72 15.23 10.61
N ASP A 258 63.52 15.14 9.57
CA ASP A 258 63.42 14.14 8.54
C ASP A 258 63.57 12.78 9.23
N PHE A 259 62.49 11.99 9.26
CA PHE A 259 62.64 10.56 9.50
C PHE A 259 63.23 9.98 8.22
N ASP A 260 64.51 10.28 7.96
CA ASP A 260 65.31 9.69 6.89
C ASP A 260 65.67 8.24 7.24
N GLU A 261 64.64 7.53 7.69
CA GLU A 261 64.65 6.14 8.08
C GLU A 261 64.08 5.33 6.90
N PRO A 262 64.54 4.09 6.70
CA PRO A 262 63.93 3.20 5.72
C PRO A 262 62.42 3.06 5.94
N ASN A 263 61.65 3.36 4.90
CA ASN A 263 60.20 3.29 4.93
C ASN A 263 59.69 2.56 3.69
N SER A 264 58.99 1.45 3.93
CA SER A 264 58.35 0.63 2.89
C SER A 264 57.02 1.21 2.36
N LEU A 265 56.53 2.31 2.94
CA LEU A 265 55.32 3.02 2.51
C LEU A 265 55.65 4.19 1.56
N TRP A 266 55.35 4.00 0.28
CA TRP A 266 55.55 5.03 -0.75
C TRP A 266 54.51 6.14 -0.66
N PHE A 267 53.24 5.76 -0.59
CA PHE A 267 52.09 6.66 -0.63
C PHE A 267 50.90 6.08 0.12
N ALA A 268 50.09 6.95 0.74
CA ALA A 268 48.78 6.59 1.27
C ALA A 268 47.77 7.70 0.93
N GLY A 269 46.62 7.30 0.38
CA GLY A 269 45.54 8.20 0.00
C GLY A 269 44.17 7.66 0.38
N GLN A 270 43.27 8.57 0.73
CA GLN A 270 41.88 8.26 1.05
C GLN A 270 40.96 8.58 -0.13
N TYR A 271 40.03 7.69 -0.42
CA TYR A 271 39.12 7.83 -1.55
C TYR A 271 37.69 7.59 -1.07
N GLN A 272 36.89 8.65 -1.10
CA GLN A 272 35.47 8.57 -0.82
C GLN A 272 34.73 8.24 -2.12
N ARG A 273 33.77 7.32 -2.04
CA ARG A 273 32.95 6.88 -3.19
C ARG A 273 31.64 7.67 -3.30
N LEU A 274 31.66 8.98 -3.04
CA LEU A 274 30.44 9.81 -3.06
C LEU A 274 29.93 9.98 -4.50
N ARG A 275 28.61 10.13 -4.66
CA ARG A 275 27.95 10.17 -5.97
C ARG A 275 28.42 11.34 -6.86
N ASP A 276 28.75 12.48 -6.26
CA ASP A 276 29.21 13.68 -6.99
C ASP A 276 30.73 13.93 -6.87
N SER A 277 31.47 13.05 -6.18
CA SER A 277 32.91 13.22 -5.93
C SER A 277 33.76 12.36 -6.86
N ARG A 278 34.44 13.01 -7.81
CA ARG A 278 35.42 12.36 -8.70
C ARG A 278 36.79 12.30 -8.03
N GLY A 279 36.98 11.33 -7.14
CA GLY A 279 38.31 10.93 -6.66
C GLY A 279 38.80 9.72 -7.47
N LEU A 280 39.22 9.91 -8.72
CA LEU A 280 39.89 8.84 -9.48
C LEU A 280 41.30 8.64 -8.93
N ILE A 281 41.74 7.38 -8.82
CA ILE A 281 43.15 7.05 -8.49
C ILE A 281 44.11 7.62 -9.57
N THR A 282 43.61 7.79 -10.79
CA THR A 282 44.40 8.17 -11.97
C THR A 282 44.49 9.68 -12.23
N ASN A 283 43.61 10.51 -11.64
CA ASN A 283 43.60 11.94 -11.92
C ASN A 283 43.08 12.75 -10.72
N SER A 284 43.91 12.86 -9.67
CA SER A 284 43.64 13.72 -8.51
C SER A 284 43.91 15.19 -8.86
N THR A 285 43.00 15.85 -9.57
CA THR A 285 43.11 17.30 -9.80
C THR A 285 42.39 18.13 -8.74
N ASN A 286 41.74 17.52 -7.75
CA ASN A 286 41.01 18.23 -6.69
C ASN A 286 41.58 17.98 -5.29
N ASN A 287 42.60 18.77 -4.97
CA ASN A 287 42.85 19.50 -3.73
C ASN A 287 42.81 18.85 -2.33
N ASN A 288 42.79 17.51 -2.11
CA ASN A 288 43.02 17.00 -0.73
C ASN A 288 43.56 15.57 -0.57
N THR A 289 44.15 14.97 -1.61
CA THR A 289 44.96 13.75 -1.47
C THR A 289 46.23 13.82 -2.30
N VAL A 290 47.28 13.21 -1.76
CA VAL A 290 48.68 13.34 -2.20
C VAL A 290 49.02 12.78 -3.61
N PRO A 291 48.17 12.09 -4.42
CA PRO A 291 48.53 11.91 -5.83
C PRO A 291 48.39 13.24 -6.61
N GLY A 292 47.73 14.25 -6.04
CA GLY A 292 47.35 15.46 -6.76
C GLY A 292 48.37 16.59 -6.71
N TYR A 293 49.49 16.42 -7.43
CA TYR A 293 50.22 17.44 -8.21
C TYR A 293 51.53 16.87 -8.80
N TYR A 294 52.06 15.78 -8.21
CA TYR A 294 53.44 15.33 -8.44
C TYR A 294 53.60 13.86 -8.85
N MET A 295 52.50 13.09 -8.96
CA MET A 295 52.49 11.69 -9.37
C MET A 295 51.36 11.46 -10.37
N GLN A 296 51.67 10.90 -11.55
CA GLN A 296 50.69 10.57 -12.58
C GLN A 296 50.72 9.06 -12.83
N LEU A 297 49.64 8.35 -12.50
CA LEU A 297 49.49 6.93 -12.77
C LEU A 297 48.83 6.74 -14.14
N ASP A 298 49.53 6.04 -15.03
CA ASP A 298 48.95 5.53 -16.27
C ASP A 298 48.08 4.28 -15.96
N PRO A 299 46.75 4.35 -16.18
CA PRO A 299 45.84 3.23 -15.92
C PRO A 299 46.04 2.02 -16.83
N ASP A 300 46.69 2.18 -17.98
CA ASP A 300 46.85 1.11 -18.96
C ASP A 300 48.17 0.35 -18.72
N THR A 301 49.23 1.07 -18.37
CA THR A 301 50.57 0.48 -18.22
C THR A 301 50.98 0.24 -16.76
N GLY A 302 50.32 0.89 -15.79
CA GLY A 302 50.69 0.84 -14.38
C GLY A 302 51.96 1.62 -14.04
N ILE A 303 52.45 2.43 -14.99
CA ILE A 303 53.61 3.28 -14.79
C ILE A 303 53.18 4.55 -14.06
N ILE A 304 53.94 4.90 -13.03
CA ILE A 304 53.79 6.16 -12.31
C ILE A 304 54.92 7.10 -12.71
N HIS A 305 54.56 8.21 -13.33
CA HIS A 305 55.46 9.31 -13.66
C HIS A 305 55.49 10.31 -12.51
N MET A 306 56.67 10.50 -11.93
CA MET A 306 56.90 11.44 -10.84
C MET A 306 57.47 12.75 -11.37
N ASN A 307 57.18 13.87 -10.69
CA ASN A 307 57.66 15.19 -11.12
C ASN A 307 59.20 15.29 -11.08
N GLU A 308 59.81 15.57 -12.23
CA GLU A 308 61.25 15.65 -12.40
C GLU A 308 61.93 16.69 -11.50
N THR A 309 61.23 17.76 -11.14
CA THR A 309 61.78 18.82 -10.28
C THR A 309 61.86 18.40 -8.81
N LYS A 310 61.03 17.44 -8.38
CA LYS A 310 60.91 17.03 -6.97
C LYS A 310 61.55 15.68 -6.66
N TYR A 311 61.59 14.76 -7.62
CA TYR A 311 62.09 13.40 -7.41
C TYR A 311 63.45 13.17 -8.07
N LYS A 312 64.31 12.38 -7.43
CA LYS A 312 65.62 12.00 -8.00
C LYS A 312 65.44 11.08 -9.21
N PRO A 313 66.36 11.11 -10.20
CA PRO A 313 66.22 10.36 -11.47
C PRO A 313 65.87 8.88 -11.32
N ALA A 314 66.44 8.21 -10.31
CA ALA A 314 66.20 6.80 -10.04
C ALA A 314 64.74 6.46 -9.65
N PHE A 315 63.97 7.45 -9.21
CA PHE A 315 62.60 7.32 -8.72
C PHE A 315 61.59 8.13 -9.53
N GLN A 316 61.98 8.64 -10.71
CA GLN A 316 61.10 9.39 -11.60
C GLN A 316 60.07 8.50 -12.31
N THR A 317 60.35 7.20 -12.37
CA THR A 317 59.48 6.21 -13.00
C THR A 317 59.42 4.98 -12.10
N MET A 318 58.22 4.71 -11.60
CA MET A 318 57.90 3.53 -10.80
C MET A 318 56.82 2.72 -11.50
N LYS A 319 56.71 1.43 -11.20
CA LYS A 319 55.68 0.58 -11.79
C LYS A 319 54.86 -0.11 -10.70
N LEU A 320 53.54 -0.15 -10.89
CA LEU A 320 52.64 -1.01 -10.12
C LEU A 320 52.56 -2.38 -10.80
N ASP A 321 52.89 -3.44 -10.05
CA ASP A 321 52.86 -4.80 -10.60
C ASP A 321 51.50 -5.46 -10.39
N TYR A 322 51.01 -5.42 -9.15
CA TYR A 322 49.74 -6.02 -8.75
C TYR A 322 49.18 -5.29 -7.54
N CYS A 323 47.95 -5.61 -7.15
CA CYS A 323 47.39 -5.11 -5.89
C CYS A 323 46.76 -6.23 -5.06
N LEU A 324 46.70 -6.00 -3.75
CA LEU A 324 45.90 -6.76 -2.81
C LEU A 324 44.63 -5.96 -2.53
N SER A 325 43.48 -6.57 -2.76
CA SER A 325 42.16 -5.98 -2.50
C SER A 325 41.55 -6.66 -1.28
N GLU A 326 41.09 -5.87 -0.32
CA GLU A 326 40.36 -6.39 0.83
C GLU A 326 38.91 -6.69 0.44
N ARG A 327 38.46 -7.91 0.72
CA ARG A 327 37.06 -8.32 0.67
C ARG A 327 36.36 -7.89 1.94
N PHE A 328 35.32 -7.08 1.80
CA PHE A 328 34.59 -6.54 2.92
C PHE A 328 33.14 -6.23 2.52
N ASP A 329 32.19 -6.82 3.22
CA ASP A 329 30.77 -6.57 2.99
C ASP A 329 30.33 -5.28 3.70
N ALA A 330 30.02 -4.27 2.90
CA ALA A 330 29.50 -2.99 3.36
C ALA A 330 28.23 -3.22 4.20
N PRO A 331 28.14 -2.66 5.41
CA PRO A 331 27.05 -2.95 6.33
C PRO A 331 25.78 -2.21 5.89
N CYS A 332 24.92 -2.88 5.12
CA CYS A 332 23.57 -2.43 4.84
C CYS A 332 22.72 -2.42 6.12
N ARG A 333 21.76 -1.49 6.21
CA ARG A 333 20.91 -1.34 7.39
C ARG A 333 19.43 -1.27 7.02
N LEU A 334 18.62 -1.74 7.96
CA LEU A 334 17.20 -1.45 7.99
C LEU A 334 16.95 -0.49 9.13
N SER A 335 16.35 0.65 8.84
CA SER A 335 16.12 1.73 9.78
C SER A 335 14.65 2.08 9.87
N ILE A 336 14.20 2.51 11.05
CA ILE A 336 12.89 3.11 11.24
C ILE A 336 13.03 4.63 11.12
N ALA A 337 12.25 5.23 10.23
CA ALA A 337 12.09 6.68 10.18
C ALA A 337 11.07 7.12 11.23
N ASN A 338 11.56 7.49 12.42
CA ASN A 338 10.73 7.88 13.56
C ASN A 338 9.66 8.95 13.25
N PRO A 339 9.95 10.03 12.47
CA PRO A 339 8.91 11.03 12.18
C PRO A 339 7.79 10.47 11.29
N LEU A 340 8.10 9.57 10.35
CA LEU A 340 7.11 8.94 9.49
C LEU A 340 6.27 7.92 10.27
N LEU A 341 6.91 7.11 11.12
CA LEU A 341 6.20 6.19 12.01
C LEU A 341 5.30 6.93 13.00
N LEU A 342 5.73 8.08 13.53
CA LEU A 342 4.90 8.94 14.38
C LEU A 342 3.62 9.40 13.68
N ILE A 343 3.71 9.86 12.42
CA ILE A 343 2.53 10.23 11.62
C ILE A 343 1.57 9.04 11.51
N VAL A 344 2.09 7.84 11.21
CA VAL A 344 1.29 6.61 11.14
C VAL A 344 0.61 6.31 12.48
N CYS A 345 1.34 6.40 13.60
CA CYS A 345 0.79 6.20 14.94
C CYS A 345 -0.35 7.18 15.25
N ILE A 346 -0.18 8.48 14.96
CA ILE A 346 -1.22 9.50 15.16
C ILE A 346 -2.47 9.18 14.33
N MET A 347 -2.30 8.78 13.07
CA MET A 347 -3.42 8.38 12.22
C MET A 347 -4.12 7.12 12.75
N CYS A 348 -3.37 6.13 13.24
CA CYS A 348 -3.92 4.90 13.80
C CYS A 348 -4.68 5.15 15.12
N ILE A 349 -4.11 5.95 16.03
CA ILE A 349 -4.78 6.40 17.27
C ILE A 349 -6.09 7.12 16.93
N SER A 350 -6.04 8.07 16.00
CA SER A 350 -7.22 8.81 15.54
C SER A 350 -8.29 7.85 15.01
N LYS A 351 -7.91 6.84 14.23
CA LYS A 351 -8.83 5.81 13.74
C LYS A 351 -9.41 4.95 14.86
N CYS A 352 -8.61 4.52 15.83
CA CYS A 352 -9.11 3.79 16.99
C CYS A 352 -10.17 4.58 17.76
N LEU A 353 -9.91 5.87 18.00
CA LEU A 353 -10.87 6.77 18.64
C LEU A 353 -12.14 6.93 17.79
N LEU A 354 -12.02 7.10 16.48
CA LEU A 354 -13.16 7.18 15.57
C LEU A 354 -13.99 5.89 15.53
N CYS A 355 -13.35 4.72 15.50
CA CYS A 355 -14.00 3.41 15.56
C CYS A 355 -14.79 3.23 16.86
N ALA A 356 -14.14 3.46 18.00
CA ALA A 356 -14.75 3.36 19.32
C ALA A 356 -15.92 4.34 19.49
N TYR A 357 -15.73 5.60 19.08
CA TYR A 357 -16.77 6.62 19.12
C TYR A 357 -17.96 6.28 18.23
N THR A 358 -17.72 5.87 16.99
CA THR A 358 -18.77 5.49 16.05
C THR A 358 -19.56 4.29 16.56
N LEU A 359 -18.87 3.27 17.10
CA LEU A 359 -19.50 2.11 17.73
C LEU A 359 -20.39 2.54 18.90
N LYS A 360 -19.89 3.38 19.82
CA LYS A 360 -20.68 3.88 20.96
C LYS A 360 -21.92 4.64 20.50
N VAL A 361 -21.76 5.61 19.61
CA VAL A 361 -22.84 6.50 19.17
C VAL A 361 -23.90 5.77 18.35
N ARG A 362 -23.50 4.85 17.47
CA ARG A 362 -24.43 4.13 16.59
C ARG A 362 -25.03 2.90 17.26
N SER A 363 -24.31 2.25 18.18
CA SER A 363 -24.86 1.10 18.91
C SER A 363 -25.94 1.50 19.90
N TRP A 364 -25.85 2.70 20.48
CA TRP A 364 -26.79 3.20 21.49
C TRP A 364 -27.90 4.11 20.94
N SER A 365 -27.94 4.32 19.63
CA SER A 365 -29.07 4.97 18.97
C SER A 365 -30.27 4.03 18.94
N THR A 366 -31.47 4.57 19.18
CA THR A 366 -32.74 3.85 19.10
C THR A 366 -33.09 3.42 17.68
N GLU A 367 -32.52 4.08 16.67
CA GLU A 367 -32.78 3.77 15.26
C GLU A 367 -31.71 2.88 14.65
N ASN A 368 -32.14 1.71 14.20
CA ASN A 368 -31.29 0.80 13.46
C ASN A 368 -31.12 1.28 12.00
N PRO A 369 -29.87 1.36 11.50
CA PRO A 369 -29.62 1.59 10.08
C PRO A 369 -30.08 0.42 9.20
N LEU A 370 -30.58 0.75 8.01
CA LEU A 370 -30.86 -0.19 6.95
C LEU A 370 -29.57 -0.44 6.17
N MET A 371 -28.85 -1.52 6.52
CA MET A 371 -27.51 -1.80 5.99
C MET A 371 -27.53 -2.71 4.77
N THR A 372 -28.55 -3.56 4.69
CA THR A 372 -28.75 -4.55 3.65
C THR A 372 -30.09 -4.33 2.96
N VAL A 373 -30.24 -4.88 1.76
CA VAL A 373 -31.53 -4.94 1.06
C VAL A 373 -32.58 -5.67 1.92
N GLY A 374 -32.17 -6.71 2.65
CA GLY A 374 -33.07 -7.44 3.55
C GLY A 374 -33.56 -6.60 4.74
N ASP A 375 -32.70 -5.77 5.34
CA ASP A 375 -33.13 -4.86 6.42
C ASP A 375 -34.22 -3.91 5.91
N ALA A 376 -34.06 -3.41 4.67
CA ALA A 376 -35.04 -2.57 4.03
C ALA A 376 -36.36 -3.32 3.80
N VAL A 377 -36.32 -4.48 3.15
CA VAL A 377 -37.53 -5.30 2.89
C VAL A 377 -38.26 -5.62 4.19
N SER A 378 -37.55 -6.11 5.20
CA SER A 378 -38.15 -6.40 6.51
C SER A 378 -38.79 -5.15 7.12
N SER A 379 -38.12 -3.99 7.06
CA SER A 379 -38.64 -2.74 7.60
C SER A 379 -39.84 -2.20 6.82
N PHE A 380 -39.89 -2.36 5.50
CA PHE A 380 -40.99 -1.90 4.66
C PHE A 380 -42.21 -2.82 4.73
N ILE A 381 -42.04 -4.12 4.92
CA ILE A 381 -43.14 -5.06 5.15
C ILE A 381 -43.79 -4.79 6.50
N SER A 382 -43.00 -4.71 7.58
CA SER A 382 -43.50 -4.40 8.93
C SER A 382 -44.18 -3.03 9.02
N LYS A 383 -43.63 -2.03 8.33
CA LYS A 383 -44.21 -0.68 8.29
C LYS A 383 -44.27 -0.20 6.84
N PRO A 384 -45.37 -0.47 6.11
CA PRO A 384 -45.55 -0.03 4.72
C PRO A 384 -45.46 1.49 4.56
N ASP A 385 -44.90 1.95 3.44
CA ASP A 385 -44.71 3.37 3.16
C ASP A 385 -45.84 3.93 2.28
N ALA A 386 -46.56 4.93 2.80
CA ALA A 386 -47.65 5.59 2.07
C ALA A 386 -47.19 6.23 0.74
N CYS A 387 -45.95 6.73 0.64
CA CYS A 387 -45.45 7.42 -0.56
C CYS A 387 -45.24 6.50 -1.77
N THR A 388 -45.31 5.18 -1.59
CA THR A 388 -45.12 4.19 -2.67
C THR A 388 -46.34 3.27 -2.83
N LYS A 389 -47.44 3.56 -2.12
CA LYS A 389 -48.71 2.83 -2.27
C LYS A 389 -49.16 2.94 -3.73
N GLY A 390 -49.64 1.84 -4.31
CA GLY A 390 -50.11 1.82 -5.70
C GLY A 390 -49.03 1.53 -6.74
N MET A 391 -47.73 1.63 -6.41
CA MET A 391 -46.64 1.65 -7.39
C MET A 391 -45.96 0.27 -7.60
N CYS A 392 -46.71 -0.83 -7.62
CA CYS A 392 -46.16 -2.20 -7.60
C CYS A 392 -45.22 -2.56 -8.78
N THR A 393 -45.27 -1.81 -9.89
CA THR A 393 -44.41 -1.98 -11.07
C THR A 393 -43.22 -1.01 -11.13
N LEU A 394 -42.99 -0.21 -10.06
CA LEU A 394 -41.96 0.82 -10.02
C LEU A 394 -40.57 0.25 -10.27
N ASN A 395 -39.91 0.77 -11.30
CA ASN A 395 -38.57 0.40 -11.68
C ASN A 395 -37.60 1.58 -11.47
N ALA A 396 -36.32 1.31 -11.20
CA ALA A 396 -35.31 2.36 -11.07
C ALA A 396 -35.24 3.28 -12.31
N GLU A 397 -35.47 2.73 -13.51
CA GLU A 397 -35.50 3.50 -14.76
C GLU A 397 -36.59 4.59 -14.76
N ASP A 398 -37.77 4.31 -14.19
CA ASP A 398 -38.88 5.27 -14.12
C ASP A 398 -38.51 6.52 -13.30
N LEU A 399 -37.72 6.33 -12.23
CA LEU A 399 -37.26 7.41 -11.36
C LEU A 399 -36.21 8.30 -12.04
N HIS A 400 -35.41 7.74 -12.95
CA HIS A 400 -34.41 8.49 -13.71
C HIS A 400 -35.04 9.36 -14.80
N MET A 401 -36.17 8.94 -15.37
CA MET A 401 -36.90 9.68 -16.40
C MET A 401 -37.71 10.88 -15.86
N LYS A 402 -37.67 11.15 -14.54
CA LYS A 402 -38.43 12.24 -13.87
C LYS A 402 -39.93 12.23 -14.19
N LEU A 403 -40.51 11.09 -14.58
CA LEU A 403 -41.96 10.93 -14.62
C LEU A 403 -42.49 11.20 -13.21
N ASP A 404 -43.52 12.05 -13.08
CA ASP A 404 -44.19 12.26 -11.80
C ASP A 404 -44.80 10.92 -11.37
N PRO A 405 -44.22 10.22 -10.36
CA PRO A 405 -44.64 8.86 -10.03
C PRO A 405 -46.12 8.82 -9.67
N ASP A 406 -46.60 9.90 -9.05
CA ASP A 406 -47.95 10.03 -8.52
C ASP A 406 -49.02 10.13 -9.63
N ARG A 407 -48.67 10.59 -10.84
CA ARG A 407 -49.63 10.74 -11.96
C ARG A 407 -49.56 9.61 -12.98
N GLY A 408 -48.43 8.88 -13.06
CA GLY A 408 -48.22 7.85 -14.07
C GLY A 408 -48.16 6.41 -13.56
N LEU A 409 -47.79 6.17 -12.28
CA LEU A 409 -47.59 4.81 -11.71
C LEU A 409 -48.74 4.32 -10.82
N GLY A 410 -49.69 5.19 -10.46
CA GLY A 410 -50.90 4.78 -9.75
C GLY A 410 -51.94 4.07 -10.63
N SER A 411 -51.79 4.14 -11.96
CA SER A 411 -52.64 3.45 -12.93
C SER A 411 -52.08 2.08 -13.29
N SER A 412 -52.96 1.18 -13.75
CA SER A 412 -52.55 -0.14 -14.22
C SER A 412 -51.57 -0.04 -15.39
N ARG A 413 -50.52 -0.86 -15.35
CA ARG A 413 -49.49 -0.93 -16.40
C ARG A 413 -49.30 -2.37 -16.88
N PRO A 414 -49.16 -2.59 -18.20
CA PRO A 414 -48.85 -3.92 -18.71
C PRO A 414 -47.41 -4.30 -18.34
N TRP A 415 -47.23 -5.52 -17.82
CA TRP A 415 -45.90 -6.03 -17.53
C TRP A 415 -45.14 -6.34 -18.82
N LYS A 416 -43.87 -5.92 -18.86
CA LYS A 416 -42.95 -6.20 -19.97
C LYS A 416 -41.71 -6.88 -19.42
N LYS A 417 -41.48 -8.13 -19.84
CA LYS A 417 -40.26 -8.88 -19.54
C LYS A 417 -39.08 -8.16 -20.15
N LYS A 418 -38.05 -7.93 -19.33
CA LYS A 418 -36.80 -7.31 -19.74
C LYS A 418 -35.66 -8.28 -19.46
N LEU A 419 -34.79 -8.48 -20.45
CA LEU A 419 -33.54 -9.20 -20.23
C LEU A 419 -32.51 -8.25 -19.62
N LEU A 420 -32.47 -8.21 -18.29
CA LEU A 420 -31.57 -7.34 -17.55
C LEU A 420 -30.27 -8.07 -17.18
N VAL A 421 -29.16 -7.35 -17.14
CA VAL A 421 -27.88 -7.86 -16.65
C VAL A 421 -27.44 -7.09 -15.42
N ALA A 422 -26.52 -7.66 -14.63
CA ALA A 422 -26.07 -7.06 -13.37
C ALA A 422 -25.50 -5.65 -13.56
N GLY A 423 -24.92 -5.35 -14.73
CA GLY A 423 -24.41 -4.02 -15.07
C GLY A 423 -25.47 -2.91 -15.07
N ASN A 424 -26.74 -3.23 -15.36
CA ASN A 424 -27.85 -2.26 -15.34
C ASN A 424 -28.11 -1.69 -13.94
N ALA A 425 -27.72 -2.41 -12.88
CA ALA A 425 -27.88 -1.96 -11.49
C ALA A 425 -27.02 -0.75 -11.12
N VAL A 426 -26.00 -0.45 -11.93
CA VAL A 426 -24.99 0.55 -11.62
C VAL A 426 -25.22 1.77 -12.49
N ASN A 427 -25.34 2.94 -11.83
CA ASN A 427 -25.44 4.22 -12.51
C ASN A 427 -24.20 4.47 -13.41
N PRO A 428 -24.37 4.94 -14.66
CA PRO A 428 -23.27 5.28 -15.57
C PRO A 428 -22.18 6.18 -14.95
N GLY A 429 -22.55 7.13 -14.08
CA GLY A 429 -21.57 8.00 -13.42
C GLY A 429 -20.58 7.23 -12.53
N ILE A 430 -21.02 6.13 -11.90
CA ILE A 430 -20.16 5.28 -11.07
C ILE A 430 -19.22 4.45 -11.95
N TRP A 431 -19.70 3.95 -13.10
CA TRP A 431 -18.85 3.30 -14.10
C TRP A 431 -17.75 4.24 -14.58
N ILE A 432 -18.13 5.45 -15.01
CA ILE A 432 -17.19 6.47 -15.49
C ILE A 432 -16.16 6.77 -14.42
N LEU A 433 -16.56 7.12 -13.20
CA LEU A 433 -15.62 7.43 -12.12
C LEU A 433 -14.67 6.27 -11.81
N SER A 434 -15.18 5.04 -11.75
CA SER A 434 -14.38 3.86 -11.44
C SER A 434 -13.34 3.58 -12.53
N TYR A 435 -13.73 3.62 -13.81
CA TYR A 435 -12.82 3.37 -14.93
C TYR A 435 -11.92 4.56 -15.24
N MET A 436 -12.29 5.78 -14.86
CA MET A 436 -11.37 6.93 -14.88
C MET A 436 -10.22 6.73 -13.88
N LEU A 437 -10.49 6.24 -12.66
CA LEU A 437 -9.45 5.96 -11.65
C LEU A 437 -8.60 4.75 -12.02
N ILE A 438 -9.23 3.66 -12.47
CA ILE A 438 -8.49 2.47 -12.94
C ILE A 438 -7.67 2.82 -14.18
N GLY A 439 -8.26 3.57 -15.12
CA GLY A 439 -7.60 4.05 -16.33
C GLY A 439 -6.42 4.96 -16.01
N SER A 440 -6.54 5.89 -15.07
CA SER A 440 -5.41 6.75 -14.67
C SER A 440 -4.27 5.94 -14.05
N LEU A 441 -4.57 4.92 -13.25
CA LEU A 441 -3.56 4.01 -12.71
C LEU A 441 -2.85 3.22 -13.82
N LEU A 442 -3.61 2.68 -14.78
CA LEU A 442 -3.05 1.93 -15.91
C LEU A 442 -2.24 2.82 -16.86
N VAL A 443 -2.71 4.03 -17.14
CA VAL A 443 -1.98 5.02 -17.94
C VAL A 443 -0.69 5.41 -17.23
N LEU A 444 -0.73 5.70 -15.93
CA LEU A 444 0.47 6.00 -15.16
C LEU A 444 1.46 4.82 -15.21
N SER A 445 1.00 3.60 -14.97
CA SER A 445 1.86 2.40 -15.09
C SER A 445 2.43 2.21 -16.50
N GLY A 446 1.63 2.45 -17.55
CA GLY A 446 2.08 2.35 -18.94
C GLY A 446 3.10 3.42 -19.34
N LEU A 447 2.88 4.67 -18.90
CA LEU A 447 3.80 5.78 -19.10
C LEU A 447 5.14 5.56 -18.40
N LEU A 448 5.13 4.91 -17.23
CA LEU A 448 6.35 4.55 -16.50
C LEU A 448 7.08 3.34 -17.09
N LEU A 449 6.34 2.38 -17.68
CA LEU A 449 6.91 1.12 -18.14
C LEU A 449 7.87 1.28 -19.34
N ALA A 450 7.52 2.12 -20.33
CA ALA A 450 8.35 2.26 -21.53
C ALA A 450 9.74 2.89 -21.23
N PRO A 451 9.84 4.03 -20.51
CA PRO A 451 11.12 4.56 -20.06
C PRO A 451 11.86 3.60 -19.12
N ALA A 452 11.14 2.91 -18.22
CA ALA A 452 11.76 1.95 -17.31
C ALA A 452 12.45 0.81 -18.06
N LEU A 453 11.83 0.29 -19.14
CA LEU A 453 12.42 -0.76 -19.97
C LEU A 453 13.59 -0.28 -20.84
N GLN A 454 13.63 1.02 -21.19
CA GLN A 454 14.77 1.61 -21.90
C GLN A 454 15.98 1.80 -20.98
N THR A 455 15.74 2.20 -19.73
CA THR A 455 16.80 2.43 -18.75
C THR A 455 17.29 1.14 -18.10
N GLN A 456 16.41 0.18 -17.85
CA GLN A 456 16.74 -1.08 -17.19
C GLN A 456 16.04 -2.27 -17.85
N SER A 457 16.82 -3.23 -18.35
CA SER A 457 16.28 -4.47 -18.92
C SER A 457 15.62 -5.36 -17.86
N LEU A 458 14.67 -6.20 -18.28
CA LEU A 458 14.00 -7.15 -17.37
C LEU A 458 14.97 -8.18 -16.77
N ARG A 459 16.10 -8.48 -17.42
CA ARG A 459 17.11 -9.44 -16.94
C ARG A 459 17.94 -8.88 -15.78
N GLU A 460 18.22 -7.58 -15.83
CA GLU A 460 19.02 -6.88 -14.82
C GLU A 460 18.17 -6.49 -13.61
N SER A 461 16.88 -6.20 -13.84
CA SER A 461 15.94 -5.83 -12.80
C SER A 461 15.71 -6.93 -11.77
N ARG A 462 15.41 -6.52 -10.53
CA ARG A 462 15.00 -7.38 -9.42
C ARG A 462 13.65 -6.92 -8.91
N PHE A 463 12.79 -7.87 -8.55
CA PHE A 463 11.44 -7.57 -8.09
C PHE A 463 11.46 -6.73 -6.80
N ALA A 464 12.27 -7.10 -5.81
CA ALA A 464 12.40 -6.38 -4.56
C ALA A 464 13.34 -5.17 -4.66
N HIS A 465 13.40 -4.35 -3.61
CA HIS A 465 14.45 -3.34 -3.43
C HIS A 465 15.83 -3.98 -3.59
N HIS A 466 16.64 -3.45 -4.51
CA HIS A 466 17.95 -4.02 -4.80
C HIS A 466 18.91 -2.96 -5.34
N GLN A 467 20.21 -3.09 -5.05
CA GLN A 467 21.26 -2.20 -5.57
C GLN A 467 21.43 -2.22 -7.10
N LYS A 468 20.87 -3.23 -7.77
CA LYS A 468 20.92 -3.37 -9.24
C LYS A 468 19.76 -2.67 -9.94
N ASN A 469 18.75 -2.26 -9.17
CA ASN A 469 17.62 -1.51 -9.68
C ASN A 469 18.06 -0.08 -10.01
N ALA A 470 17.56 0.44 -11.13
CA ALA A 470 17.98 1.74 -11.64
C ALA A 470 17.39 2.87 -10.79
N ASP A 471 18.22 3.90 -10.58
CA ASP A 471 17.81 5.14 -9.93
C ASP A 471 17.04 6.04 -10.90
N VAL A 472 16.18 6.88 -10.34
CA VAL A 472 15.49 7.95 -11.07
C VAL A 472 16.40 9.17 -11.09
N ASN A 473 16.98 9.46 -12.25
CA ASN A 473 17.88 10.59 -12.44
C ASN A 473 17.12 11.90 -12.68
N ASP A 474 16.67 12.53 -11.58
CA ASP A 474 16.04 13.86 -11.61
C ASP A 474 16.61 14.78 -10.51
N ALA A 475 17.05 15.98 -10.89
CA ALA A 475 17.71 16.92 -9.98
C ALA A 475 16.74 17.52 -8.94
N GLY A 476 15.47 17.74 -9.29
CA GLY A 476 14.45 18.19 -8.35
C GLY A 476 14.15 17.14 -7.29
N LEU A 477 14.19 15.86 -7.68
CA LEU A 477 13.98 14.74 -6.79
C LEU A 477 15.13 14.54 -5.79
N LYS A 478 16.38 14.73 -6.22
CA LYS A 478 17.56 14.67 -5.33
C LYS A 478 17.53 15.67 -4.19
N SER A 479 16.89 16.83 -4.39
CA SER A 479 16.75 17.87 -3.37
C SER A 479 15.48 17.74 -2.51
N ALA A 480 14.63 16.75 -2.80
CA ALA A 480 13.38 16.57 -2.07
C ALA A 480 13.63 15.99 -0.66
N SER A 481 12.81 16.41 0.30
CA SER A 481 12.86 15.88 1.66
C SER A 481 12.45 14.40 1.69
N LEU A 482 12.87 13.67 2.73
CA LEU A 482 12.46 12.28 2.97
C LEU A 482 10.94 12.11 2.90
N LEU A 483 10.19 13.04 3.50
CA LEU A 483 8.73 13.05 3.45
C LEU A 483 8.22 13.23 2.01
N GLY A 484 8.79 14.16 1.26
CA GLY A 484 8.42 14.41 -0.15
C GLY A 484 8.65 13.20 -1.03
N LEU A 485 9.85 12.59 -0.97
CA LEU A 485 10.19 11.36 -1.69
C LEU A 485 9.27 10.20 -1.31
N THR A 486 8.96 10.06 -0.02
CA THR A 486 8.03 9.04 0.47
C THR A 486 6.63 9.23 -0.09
N MET A 487 6.10 10.46 -0.08
CA MET A 487 4.77 10.75 -0.64
C MET A 487 4.70 10.50 -2.14
N ILE A 488 5.73 10.89 -2.89
CA ILE A 488 5.81 10.67 -4.34
C ILE A 488 5.82 9.16 -4.64
N SER A 489 6.71 8.41 -3.97
CA SER A 489 6.80 6.96 -4.19
C SER A 489 5.56 6.18 -3.81
N ASN A 490 4.76 6.68 -2.86
CA ASN A 490 3.54 6.03 -2.41
C ASN A 490 2.24 6.56 -3.07
N THR A 491 2.35 7.53 -3.98
CA THR A 491 1.19 8.05 -4.71
C THR A 491 0.44 6.96 -5.50
N PRO A 492 1.10 6.01 -6.18
CA PRO A 492 0.43 4.88 -6.83
C PRO A 492 -0.39 4.02 -5.87
N GLN A 493 0.10 3.75 -4.66
CA GLN A 493 -0.63 3.01 -3.61
C GLN A 493 -1.88 3.77 -3.13
N LEU A 494 -1.80 5.09 -3.02
CA LEU A 494 -2.98 5.90 -2.70
C LEU A 494 -4.05 5.79 -3.79
N LEU A 495 -3.65 5.90 -5.07
CA LEU A 495 -4.56 5.75 -6.20
C LEU A 495 -5.16 4.33 -6.24
N LEU A 496 -4.36 3.31 -5.93
CA LEU A 496 -4.81 1.92 -5.82
C LEU A 496 -5.86 1.75 -4.70
N SER A 497 -5.69 2.41 -3.55
CA SER A 497 -6.68 2.42 -2.47
C SER A 497 -8.01 3.05 -2.91
N LEU A 498 -7.97 4.11 -3.71
CA LEU A 498 -9.17 4.71 -4.31
C LEU A 498 -9.84 3.76 -5.33
N CYS A 499 -9.05 3.10 -6.17
CA CYS A 499 -9.54 2.08 -7.10
C CYS A 499 -10.22 0.92 -6.37
N TYR A 500 -9.65 0.46 -5.25
CA TYR A 500 -10.26 -0.58 -4.42
C TYR A 500 -11.64 -0.13 -3.89
N MET A 501 -11.77 1.11 -3.42
CA MET A 501 -13.03 1.64 -2.90
C MET A 501 -14.13 1.69 -3.96
N THR A 502 -13.81 2.15 -5.17
CA THR A 502 -14.78 2.19 -6.28
C THR A 502 -15.11 0.81 -6.83
N LEU A 503 -14.11 -0.07 -6.97
CA LEU A 503 -14.27 -1.47 -7.37
C LEU A 503 -15.15 -2.24 -6.39
N ASN A 504 -14.91 -2.09 -5.08
CA ASN A 504 -15.76 -2.65 -4.03
C ASN A 504 -17.20 -2.13 -4.16
N GLY A 505 -17.39 -0.84 -4.46
CA GLY A 505 -18.70 -0.23 -4.70
C GLY A 505 -19.44 -0.78 -5.93
N LEU A 506 -18.73 -1.03 -7.04
CA LEU A 506 -19.28 -1.64 -8.27
C LEU A 506 -19.75 -3.07 -8.02
N ILE A 507 -18.86 -3.90 -7.48
CA ILE A 507 -19.14 -5.32 -7.21
C ILE A 507 -20.29 -5.45 -6.20
N THR A 508 -20.31 -4.61 -5.18
CA THR A 508 -21.38 -4.59 -4.17
C THR A 508 -22.75 -4.31 -4.80
N ARG A 509 -22.86 -3.30 -5.68
CA ARG A 509 -24.12 -2.97 -6.37
C ARG A 509 -24.61 -4.12 -7.26
N MET A 510 -23.73 -4.68 -8.09
CA MET A 510 -24.08 -5.81 -8.96
C MET A 510 -24.54 -7.04 -8.18
N LEU A 511 -23.88 -7.37 -7.06
CA LEU A 511 -24.26 -8.51 -6.24
C LEU A 511 -25.50 -8.26 -5.38
N ALA A 512 -25.74 -7.02 -4.94
CA ALA A 512 -26.98 -6.64 -4.29
C ALA A 512 -28.17 -6.81 -5.25
N GLU A 513 -28.02 -6.42 -6.52
CA GLU A 513 -29.06 -6.61 -7.54
C GLU A 513 -29.29 -8.09 -7.86
N LEU A 514 -28.23 -8.90 -7.94
CA LEU A 514 -28.37 -10.36 -8.12
C LEU A 514 -29.07 -11.01 -6.92
N GLU A 515 -28.84 -10.52 -5.71
CA GLU A 515 -29.57 -10.96 -4.51
C GLU A 515 -31.04 -10.54 -4.55
N TRP A 516 -31.32 -9.29 -4.94
CA TRP A 516 -32.65 -8.75 -5.15
C TRP A 516 -33.43 -9.59 -6.18
N ALA A 517 -32.95 -9.66 -7.42
CA ALA A 517 -33.60 -10.39 -8.50
C ALA A 517 -33.87 -11.87 -8.18
N SER A 518 -33.02 -12.52 -7.36
CA SER A 518 -33.23 -13.91 -6.96
C SER A 518 -34.53 -14.18 -6.19
N TYR A 519 -35.15 -13.16 -5.58
CA TYR A 519 -36.47 -13.28 -4.95
C TYR A 519 -37.61 -13.46 -5.97
N GLY A 520 -37.40 -13.14 -7.25
CA GLY A 520 -38.41 -13.36 -8.30
C GLY A 520 -38.65 -14.85 -8.65
N ILE A 521 -37.67 -15.72 -8.37
CA ILE A 521 -37.72 -17.13 -8.81
C ILE A 521 -38.14 -18.07 -7.70
N LYS A 522 -37.68 -17.84 -6.47
CA LYS A 522 -37.86 -18.80 -5.37
C LYS A 522 -38.06 -18.14 -4.02
N PHE A 523 -38.78 -18.83 -3.15
CA PHE A 523 -38.90 -18.46 -1.74
C PHE A 523 -37.54 -18.52 -1.06
N LYS A 524 -37.14 -17.39 -0.46
CA LYS A 524 -35.80 -17.22 0.12
C LYS A 524 -35.88 -16.37 1.38
N ALA A 525 -35.08 -16.73 2.38
CA ALA A 525 -34.94 -15.96 3.61
C ALA A 525 -34.19 -14.64 3.38
N LEU A 526 -34.67 -13.57 4.02
CA LEU A 526 -34.01 -12.26 3.99
C LEU A 526 -32.64 -12.31 4.68
N ARG A 527 -31.64 -11.71 4.05
CA ARG A 527 -30.33 -11.46 4.66
C ARG A 527 -30.35 -10.12 5.38
N VAL A 528 -30.32 -10.15 6.71
CA VAL A 528 -30.49 -8.96 7.57
C VAL A 528 -29.38 -8.85 8.59
N THR A 529 -29.27 -7.69 9.24
CA THR A 529 -28.30 -7.44 10.29
C THR A 529 -28.69 -8.04 11.64
N ASN A 530 -29.97 -8.04 11.99
CA ASN A 530 -30.51 -8.66 13.21
C ASN A 530 -31.60 -9.66 12.79
N PRO A 531 -31.29 -10.96 12.66
CA PRO A 531 -32.24 -11.93 12.14
C PRO A 531 -33.30 -12.34 13.17
N GLU A 532 -34.52 -12.51 12.68
CA GLU A 532 -35.65 -13.10 13.39
C GLU A 532 -36.31 -14.19 12.54
N GLY A 533 -36.85 -15.22 13.18
CA GLY A 533 -37.52 -16.35 12.49
C GLY A 533 -36.61 -17.07 11.49
N SER A 534 -37.03 -17.13 10.22
CA SER A 534 -36.29 -17.80 9.14
C SER A 534 -35.20 -16.93 8.50
N GLN A 535 -35.07 -15.66 8.91
CA GLN A 535 -34.09 -14.73 8.36
C GLN A 535 -32.65 -15.18 8.68
N ARG A 536 -31.70 -14.81 7.80
CA ARG A 536 -30.28 -15.14 7.97
C ARG A 536 -29.47 -13.92 8.34
N SER A 537 -28.55 -14.07 9.30
CA SER A 537 -27.61 -13.02 9.67
C SER A 537 -26.56 -12.76 8.57
N THR A 538 -26.03 -11.54 8.52
CA THR A 538 -24.81 -11.22 7.76
C THR A 538 -23.80 -10.47 8.63
N TYR A 539 -22.57 -10.99 8.69
CA TYR A 539 -21.49 -10.38 9.47
C TYR A 539 -20.73 -9.28 8.69
N ARG A 540 -20.69 -9.34 7.36
CA ARG A 540 -20.30 -8.21 6.49
C ARG A 540 -21.55 -7.56 5.88
N LEU A 541 -21.60 -6.23 5.97
CA LEU A 541 -22.81 -5.44 5.73
C LEU A 541 -23.31 -5.53 4.29
N GLN A 542 -22.42 -5.44 3.31
CA GLN A 542 -22.84 -5.28 1.91
C GLN A 542 -22.36 -6.44 1.02
N LEU A 543 -21.07 -6.79 1.10
CA LEU A 543 -20.44 -7.80 0.25
C LEU A 543 -20.23 -9.15 0.98
N PRO A 544 -20.65 -10.30 0.41
CA PRO A 544 -20.40 -11.62 1.00
C PRO A 544 -18.89 -11.96 1.12
N TYR A 545 -18.52 -12.78 2.11
CA TYR A 545 -17.11 -13.14 2.39
C TYR A 545 -16.36 -13.73 1.18
N ARG A 546 -17.04 -14.57 0.40
CA ARG A 546 -16.49 -15.19 -0.82
C ARG A 546 -16.00 -14.18 -1.89
N TRP A 547 -16.46 -12.92 -1.81
CA TRP A 547 -15.99 -11.83 -2.68
C TRP A 547 -15.12 -10.85 -1.93
N SER A 548 -15.49 -10.53 -0.70
CA SER A 548 -14.83 -9.47 0.06
C SER A 548 -13.45 -9.90 0.61
N ILE A 549 -13.23 -11.18 0.92
CA ILE A 549 -11.90 -11.67 1.33
C ILE A 549 -10.93 -11.69 0.15
N PRO A 550 -11.26 -12.30 -1.01
CA PRO A 550 -10.38 -12.22 -2.18
C PRO A 550 -10.09 -10.79 -2.63
N LEU A 551 -11.09 -9.89 -2.60
CA LEU A 551 -10.89 -8.50 -2.98
C LEU A 551 -9.89 -7.77 -2.06
N LEU A 552 -9.96 -8.01 -0.74
CA LEU A 552 -8.97 -7.48 0.20
C LEU A 552 -7.59 -8.10 -0.03
N ALA A 553 -7.50 -9.42 -0.21
CA ALA A 553 -6.24 -10.12 -0.42
C ALA A 553 -5.53 -9.63 -1.69
N ILE A 554 -6.27 -9.54 -2.81
CA ILE A 554 -5.77 -9.00 -4.08
C ILE A 554 -5.32 -7.54 -3.89
N SER A 555 -6.09 -6.73 -3.17
CA SER A 555 -5.71 -5.35 -2.86
C SER A 555 -4.40 -5.29 -2.07
N SER A 556 -4.22 -6.13 -1.04
CA SER A 556 -2.98 -6.19 -0.26
C SER A 556 -1.78 -6.64 -1.10
N ILE A 557 -1.97 -7.65 -1.96
CA ILE A 557 -0.92 -8.12 -2.88
C ILE A 557 -0.53 -7.01 -3.85
N LEU A 558 -1.50 -6.32 -4.45
CA LEU A 558 -1.21 -5.20 -5.33
C LEU A 558 -0.48 -4.06 -4.61
N HIS A 559 -0.88 -3.70 -3.39
CA HIS A 559 -0.17 -2.67 -2.61
C HIS A 559 1.29 -3.06 -2.36
N TRP A 560 1.55 -4.34 -2.06
CA TRP A 560 2.91 -4.86 -1.90
C TRP A 560 3.70 -4.91 -3.23
N VAL A 561 3.08 -5.28 -4.34
CA VAL A 561 3.74 -5.20 -5.67
C VAL A 561 4.08 -3.75 -6.01
N TYR A 562 3.13 -2.84 -5.81
CA TYR A 562 3.31 -1.41 -6.11
C TYR A 562 4.37 -0.76 -5.21
N SER A 563 4.54 -1.21 -3.95
CA SER A 563 5.65 -0.73 -3.11
C SER A 563 7.03 -1.14 -3.62
N ASN A 564 7.10 -2.08 -4.56
CA ASN A 564 8.34 -2.48 -5.21
C ASN A 564 8.49 -1.92 -6.64
N CYS A 565 7.44 -1.33 -7.21
CA CYS A 565 7.51 -0.68 -8.53
C CYS A 565 8.38 0.57 -8.50
N PHE A 566 8.17 1.41 -7.49
CA PHE A 566 8.80 2.72 -7.32
C PHE A 566 8.94 3.00 -5.83
N TYR A 567 10.16 3.18 -5.34
CA TYR A 567 10.44 3.19 -3.92
C TYR A 567 11.64 4.08 -3.57
N LEU A 568 11.77 4.42 -2.29
CA LEU A 568 12.88 5.25 -1.80
C LEU A 568 14.21 4.50 -1.90
N SER A 569 15.22 5.16 -2.48
CA SER A 569 16.61 4.72 -2.40
C SER A 569 17.35 5.54 -1.36
N ASN A 570 18.06 4.86 -0.47
CA ASN A 570 18.87 5.46 0.59
C ASN A 570 20.28 4.85 0.50
N TYR A 571 21.29 5.68 0.29
CA TYR A 571 22.69 5.26 0.18
C TYR A 571 23.50 5.87 1.31
N GLU A 572 24.15 5.02 2.11
CA GLU A 572 25.08 5.40 3.15
C GLU A 572 26.51 5.26 2.62
N PHE A 573 27.25 6.36 2.58
CA PHE A 573 28.65 6.39 2.16
C PHE A 573 29.53 6.34 3.40
N TYR A 574 30.28 5.25 3.55
CA TYR A 574 31.16 5.03 4.71
C TYR A 574 32.51 5.70 4.49
N ASP A 575 33.02 6.35 5.54
CA ASP A 575 34.34 6.96 5.52
C ASP A 575 35.44 5.88 5.41
N PRO A 576 36.50 6.12 4.62
CA PRO A 576 37.63 5.20 4.51
C PRO A 576 38.43 5.03 5.81
N MET A 577 38.31 5.89 6.82
CA MET A 577 39.15 5.87 8.02
C MET A 577 38.41 5.44 9.28
N ILE A 578 39.10 4.74 10.19
CA ILE A 578 38.55 4.29 11.49
C ILE A 578 38.06 5.52 12.28
N PRO A 579 36.81 5.54 12.80
CA PRO A 579 35.94 4.38 13.05
C PRO A 579 34.91 4.05 11.95
N TYR A 580 35.13 4.50 10.71
CA TYR A 580 34.28 4.21 9.54
C TYR A 580 32.87 4.75 9.70
N GLU A 581 32.77 6.03 10.08
CA GLU A 581 31.49 6.70 10.23
C GLU A 581 30.82 6.95 8.87
N ILE A 582 29.51 7.22 8.89
CA ILE A 582 28.77 7.58 7.68
C ILE A 582 29.15 9.03 7.32
N ALA A 583 29.83 9.20 6.19
CA ALA A 583 30.27 10.49 5.69
C ALA A 583 29.11 11.27 5.01
N GLU A 584 28.27 10.56 4.25
CA GLU A 584 27.15 11.15 3.51
C GLU A 584 25.98 10.17 3.42
N ILE A 585 24.76 10.71 3.36
CA ILE A 585 23.55 9.95 3.04
C ILE A 585 22.91 10.57 1.80
N ASP A 586 22.88 9.83 0.69
CA ASP A 586 22.17 10.24 -0.53
C ASP A 586 20.80 9.58 -0.60
N ARG A 587 19.79 10.36 -0.99
CA ARG A 587 18.40 9.91 -1.06
C ARG A 587 17.82 10.23 -2.43
N GLY A 588 17.05 9.27 -2.94
CA GLY A 588 16.38 9.40 -4.22
C GLY A 588 15.27 8.38 -4.35
N LEU A 589 14.87 8.12 -5.59
CA LEU A 589 13.93 7.05 -5.91
C LEU A 589 14.59 6.04 -6.83
N GLN A 590 14.13 4.80 -6.70
CA GLN A 590 14.45 3.70 -7.58
C GLN A 590 13.19 3.06 -8.13
N PHE A 591 13.35 2.34 -9.23
CA PHE A 591 12.28 1.59 -9.83
C PHE A 591 12.69 0.18 -10.23
N SER A 592 11.71 -0.72 -10.30
CA SER A 592 11.88 -2.09 -10.78
C SER A 592 11.03 -2.32 -12.02
N SER A 593 11.65 -2.44 -13.19
CA SER A 593 10.95 -2.75 -14.44
C SER A 593 10.16 -4.06 -14.36
N VAL A 594 10.67 -5.06 -13.61
CA VAL A 594 9.96 -6.33 -13.38
C VAL A 594 8.72 -6.14 -12.51
N ALA A 595 8.83 -5.40 -11.40
CA ALA A 595 7.67 -5.13 -10.54
C ALA A 595 6.60 -4.29 -11.26
N ILE A 596 7.02 -3.28 -12.04
CA ILE A 596 6.10 -2.46 -12.86
C ILE A 596 5.34 -3.34 -13.86
N LEU A 597 6.03 -4.24 -14.57
CA LEU A 597 5.39 -5.15 -15.53
C LEU A 597 4.38 -6.10 -14.84
N ILE A 598 4.76 -6.69 -13.70
CA ILE A 598 3.89 -7.57 -12.91
C ILE A 598 2.67 -6.80 -12.41
N GLY A 599 2.88 -5.62 -11.82
CA GLY A 599 1.82 -4.74 -11.32
C GLY A 599 0.86 -4.32 -12.43
N PHE A 600 1.38 -3.90 -13.58
CA PHE A 600 0.58 -3.57 -14.76
C PHE A 600 -0.27 -4.75 -15.23
N SER A 601 0.32 -5.93 -15.36
CA SER A 601 -0.36 -7.14 -15.83
C SER A 601 -1.51 -7.55 -14.91
N ILE A 602 -1.26 -7.58 -13.59
CA ILE A 602 -2.28 -7.90 -12.60
C ILE A 602 -3.40 -6.85 -12.60
N SER A 603 -3.06 -5.56 -12.67
CA SER A 603 -4.03 -4.46 -12.73
C SER A 603 -4.94 -4.54 -13.96
N VAL A 604 -4.41 -4.91 -15.14
CA VAL A 604 -5.23 -5.10 -16.36
C VAL A 604 -6.24 -6.24 -16.17
N VAL A 605 -5.81 -7.37 -15.62
CA VAL A 605 -6.71 -8.52 -15.37
C VAL A 605 -7.84 -8.13 -14.41
N ILE A 606 -7.52 -7.41 -13.33
CA ILE A 606 -8.51 -6.98 -12.35
C ILE A 606 -9.48 -5.96 -12.93
N ALA A 607 -9.00 -5.05 -13.79
CA ALA A 607 -9.82 -4.05 -14.46
C ALA A 607 -10.92 -4.66 -15.35
N LEU A 608 -10.70 -5.86 -15.90
CA LEU A 608 -11.69 -6.59 -16.70
C LEU A 608 -12.76 -7.30 -15.85
N SER A 609 -12.46 -7.61 -14.58
CA SER A 609 -13.34 -8.43 -13.74
C SER A 609 -14.75 -7.85 -13.52
N PRO A 610 -14.97 -6.53 -13.32
CA PRO A 610 -16.31 -5.97 -13.18
C PRO A 610 -17.10 -6.03 -14.49
N MET A 611 -16.44 -5.87 -15.64
CA MET A 611 -17.10 -5.97 -16.94
C MET A 611 -17.64 -7.38 -17.20
N LEU A 612 -16.88 -8.40 -16.80
CA LEU A 612 -17.32 -9.79 -16.90
C LEU A 612 -18.51 -10.06 -15.97
N LEU A 613 -18.46 -9.57 -14.72
CA LEU A 613 -19.58 -9.70 -13.79
C LEU A 613 -20.82 -8.94 -14.27
N ALA A 614 -20.64 -7.76 -14.90
CA ALA A 614 -21.73 -6.93 -15.41
C ALA A 614 -22.54 -7.61 -16.51
N LYS A 615 -21.95 -8.52 -17.28
CA LYS A 615 -22.62 -9.30 -18.33
C LYS A 615 -23.51 -10.42 -17.78
N ARG A 616 -23.42 -10.74 -16.49
CA ARG A 616 -24.22 -11.81 -15.88
C ARG A 616 -25.70 -11.41 -15.90
N SER A 617 -26.54 -12.25 -16.48
CA SER A 617 -27.99 -12.05 -16.52
C SER A 617 -28.59 -12.04 -15.11
N LEU A 618 -29.51 -11.11 -14.86
CA LEU A 618 -30.30 -11.10 -13.64
C LEU A 618 -31.30 -12.25 -13.68
N PRO A 619 -31.40 -13.03 -12.59
CA PRO A 619 -32.30 -14.17 -12.55
C PRO A 619 -33.74 -13.70 -12.25
N GLY A 620 -34.74 -14.24 -12.96
CA GLY A 620 -36.15 -13.92 -12.74
C GLY A 620 -36.63 -12.66 -13.46
N GLN A 621 -37.86 -12.23 -13.16
CA GLN A 621 -38.50 -11.05 -13.75
C GLN A 621 -38.81 -9.99 -12.69
N MET A 622 -37.87 -9.73 -11.80
CA MET A 622 -38.04 -8.71 -10.76
C MET A 622 -37.74 -7.30 -11.29
N VAL A 623 -38.37 -6.28 -10.72
CA VAL A 623 -38.05 -4.86 -11.02
C VAL A 623 -36.58 -4.53 -10.69
N LEU A 624 -35.95 -3.69 -11.51
CA LEU A 624 -34.58 -3.23 -11.26
C LEU A 624 -34.58 -2.16 -10.17
N GLY A 625 -33.64 -2.25 -9.23
CA GLY A 625 -33.43 -1.23 -8.20
C GLY A 625 -33.29 -1.77 -6.79
N GLY A 626 -32.58 -2.89 -6.62
CA GLY A 626 -32.36 -3.55 -5.34
C GLY A 626 -31.61 -2.71 -4.30
N SER A 627 -31.07 -1.56 -4.67
CA SER A 627 -30.54 -0.55 -3.74
C SER A 627 -31.37 0.72 -3.62
N ASN A 628 -32.44 0.91 -4.42
CA ASN A 628 -33.24 2.14 -4.42
C ASN A 628 -34.38 2.04 -3.40
N SER A 629 -34.41 2.93 -2.41
CA SER A 629 -35.40 2.86 -1.32
C SER A 629 -36.86 2.89 -1.79
N LYS A 630 -37.18 3.64 -2.86
CA LYS A 630 -38.55 3.71 -3.39
C LYS A 630 -38.96 2.41 -4.09
N VAL A 631 -38.06 1.84 -4.90
CA VAL A 631 -38.32 0.57 -5.60
C VAL A 631 -38.52 -0.56 -4.61
N ILE A 632 -37.62 -0.67 -3.62
CA ILE A 632 -37.73 -1.69 -2.56
C ILE A 632 -39.05 -1.52 -1.82
N SER A 633 -39.38 -0.28 -1.42
CA SER A 633 -40.62 0.02 -0.71
C SER A 633 -41.87 -0.34 -1.51
N ALA A 634 -41.90 0.00 -2.80
CA ALA A 634 -43.03 -0.29 -3.68
C ALA A 634 -43.31 -1.80 -3.79
N ALA A 635 -42.25 -2.62 -3.82
CA ALA A 635 -42.34 -4.07 -3.84
C ALA A 635 -42.80 -4.70 -2.51
N CYS A 636 -42.84 -3.94 -1.41
CA CYS A 636 -43.16 -4.42 -0.06
C CYS A 636 -44.60 -4.13 0.38
N HIS A 637 -45.47 -3.62 -0.49
CA HIS A 637 -46.90 -3.47 -0.20
C HIS A 637 -47.60 -4.84 -0.25
N CYS A 638 -47.40 -5.64 0.79
CA CYS A 638 -47.83 -7.03 0.87
C CYS A 638 -49.30 -7.17 1.31
N ILE A 639 -49.94 -8.26 0.90
CA ILE A 639 -51.26 -8.66 1.40
C ILE A 639 -51.07 -9.42 2.72
N PRO A 640 -51.67 -8.98 3.85
CA PRO A 640 -51.55 -9.69 5.12
C PRO A 640 -52.12 -11.10 5.04
N ILE A 641 -51.51 -12.05 5.75
CA ILE A 641 -52.08 -13.39 5.93
C ILE A 641 -53.31 -13.23 6.83
N SER A 642 -54.51 -13.27 6.27
CA SER A 642 -55.73 -13.42 7.07
C SER A 642 -55.77 -14.83 7.65
N SER A 643 -56.16 -14.97 8.91
CA SER A 643 -56.33 -16.27 9.59
C SER A 643 -57.53 -17.08 9.04
N SER A 644 -57.92 -16.89 7.79
CA SER A 644 -59.15 -17.44 7.18
C SER A 644 -58.95 -17.94 5.75
N HIS A 645 -57.86 -18.65 5.48
CA HIS A 645 -57.79 -19.56 4.33
C HIS A 645 -57.67 -21.01 4.81
N THR A 646 -58.69 -21.48 5.53
CA THR A 646 -59.07 -22.89 5.40
C THR A 646 -59.67 -23.05 4.01
N THR A 647 -58.95 -23.75 3.13
CA THR A 647 -59.57 -24.35 1.96
C THR A 647 -60.64 -25.31 2.44
N GLY A 648 -61.89 -24.86 2.40
CA GLY A 648 -63.05 -25.69 2.73
C GLY A 648 -63.14 -26.87 1.76
N LYS A 649 -62.67 -28.04 2.17
CA LYS A 649 -63.46 -29.25 1.98
C LYS A 649 -64.46 -29.30 3.14
N ALA A 650 -65.73 -29.46 2.78
CA ALA A 650 -66.92 -29.45 3.61
C ALA A 650 -66.74 -29.86 5.08
N GLY A 651 -67.30 -29.07 6.00
CA GLY A 651 -67.61 -29.50 7.37
C GLY A 651 -67.29 -28.47 8.46
N ALA A 652 -68.34 -27.83 8.99
CA ALA A 652 -68.47 -27.17 10.30
C ALA A 652 -67.30 -26.29 10.83
N VAL A 653 -67.55 -24.97 10.89
CA VAL A 653 -66.70 -24.00 11.58
C VAL A 653 -67.09 -23.93 13.07
N THR A 654 -66.21 -24.37 13.96
CA THR A 654 -66.19 -23.93 15.36
C THR A 654 -65.27 -22.71 15.48
N VAL A 655 -65.82 -21.62 16.00
CA VAL A 655 -65.07 -20.40 16.32
C VAL A 655 -64.26 -20.65 17.59
N HIS A 656 -62.93 -20.68 17.49
CA HIS A 656 -62.06 -20.54 18.66
C HIS A 656 -61.63 -19.07 18.81
N PRO A 657 -61.70 -18.49 20.02
CA PRO A 657 -61.20 -17.15 20.28
C PRO A 657 -59.70 -17.05 20.01
N LEU A 658 -59.27 -15.88 19.54
CA LEU A 658 -57.88 -15.47 19.35
C LEU A 658 -57.02 -15.79 20.59
N GLU A 659 -56.15 -16.79 20.49
CA GLU A 659 -54.96 -16.83 21.32
C GLU A 659 -53.97 -15.82 20.78
N ILE A 660 -53.89 -14.69 21.48
CA ILE A 660 -52.82 -13.70 21.33
C ILE A 660 -51.52 -14.42 21.69
N SER A 661 -50.71 -14.73 20.69
CA SER A 661 -49.31 -15.09 20.88
C SER A 661 -48.62 -13.97 21.67
N GLU A 662 -47.88 -14.34 22.71
CA GLU A 662 -47.19 -13.45 23.66
C GLU A 662 -46.21 -12.43 23.04
N SER A 663 -46.02 -12.39 21.72
CA SER A 663 -45.05 -11.51 21.05
C SER A 663 -45.59 -10.19 20.48
N GLY A 664 -46.89 -9.89 20.58
CA GLY A 664 -47.45 -8.57 20.20
C GLY A 664 -47.20 -8.09 18.76
N ALA A 665 -46.79 -8.97 17.85
CA ALA A 665 -46.37 -8.65 16.49
C ALA A 665 -47.52 -8.85 15.49
N GLY A 666 -47.73 -7.89 14.59
CA GLY A 666 -48.82 -7.95 13.61
C GLY A 666 -48.61 -9.03 12.53
N PRO A 667 -49.64 -9.34 11.71
CA PRO A 667 -49.52 -10.34 10.63
C PRO A 667 -48.38 -10.06 9.64
N LEU A 668 -48.12 -8.77 9.34
CA LEU A 668 -47.01 -8.34 8.47
C LEU A 668 -45.64 -8.51 9.13
N ASP A 669 -45.53 -8.31 10.45
CA ASP A 669 -44.28 -8.54 11.18
C ASP A 669 -43.89 -10.02 11.14
N ARG A 670 -44.87 -10.92 11.32
CA ARG A 670 -44.64 -12.36 11.17
C ARG A 670 -44.18 -12.70 9.75
N MET A 671 -44.85 -12.14 8.74
CA MET A 671 -44.49 -12.34 7.34
C MET A 671 -43.07 -11.88 7.02
N ALA A 672 -42.62 -10.74 7.56
CA ALA A 672 -41.26 -10.23 7.35
C ALA A 672 -40.17 -11.21 7.82
N THR A 673 -40.48 -12.10 8.78
CA THR A 673 -39.55 -13.10 9.32
C THR A 673 -39.54 -14.43 8.55
N MET A 674 -40.45 -14.62 7.58
CA MET A 674 -40.60 -15.86 6.80
C MET A 674 -39.73 -15.86 5.53
N LYS A 675 -39.75 -16.97 4.78
CA LYS A 675 -39.17 -17.01 3.43
C LYS A 675 -40.11 -16.30 2.47
N LEU A 676 -39.57 -15.40 1.65
CA LEU A 676 -40.35 -14.56 0.75
C LEU A 676 -39.98 -14.83 -0.70
N ARG A 677 -40.97 -14.69 -1.59
CA ARG A 677 -40.81 -14.59 -3.04
C ARG A 677 -41.50 -13.32 -3.50
N TRP A 678 -40.95 -12.64 -4.50
CA TRP A 678 -41.59 -11.52 -5.16
C TRP A 678 -42.26 -11.99 -6.46
N GLY A 679 -43.48 -11.53 -6.70
CA GLY A 679 -44.24 -11.90 -7.88
C GLY A 679 -45.71 -11.50 -7.75
N GLU A 680 -46.56 -12.12 -8.56
CA GLU A 680 -48.00 -11.93 -8.49
C GLU A 680 -48.57 -12.65 -7.27
N VAL A 681 -49.29 -11.90 -6.44
CA VAL A 681 -49.98 -12.39 -5.24
C VAL A 681 -51.48 -12.42 -5.50
N SER A 682 -52.14 -13.53 -5.17
CA SER A 682 -53.58 -13.68 -5.38
C SER A 682 -54.36 -12.69 -4.49
N THR A 683 -55.20 -11.85 -5.10
CA THR A 683 -56.14 -10.98 -4.39
C THR A 683 -57.45 -11.72 -4.14
N THR A 684 -58.21 -11.30 -3.12
CA THR A 684 -59.48 -11.92 -2.72
C THR A 684 -60.58 -11.83 -3.80
N ASN A 685 -60.42 -10.95 -4.79
CA ASN A 685 -61.29 -10.85 -5.96
C ASN A 685 -60.67 -11.60 -7.15
N ALA A 686 -60.99 -12.89 -7.27
CA ALA A 686 -60.56 -13.75 -8.38
C ALA A 686 -60.98 -13.25 -9.78
N ASP A 687 -61.94 -12.30 -9.84
CA ASP A 687 -62.49 -11.70 -11.07
C ASP A 687 -61.82 -10.36 -11.47
N SER A 688 -60.77 -9.92 -10.76
CA SER A 688 -60.02 -8.70 -11.12
C SER A 688 -59.09 -8.98 -12.32
N GLU A 689 -59.35 -8.33 -13.47
CA GLU A 689 -58.42 -8.35 -14.63
C GLU A 689 -57.02 -7.79 -14.32
N THR A 690 -56.89 -7.03 -13.22
CA THR A 690 -55.65 -6.38 -12.81
C THR A 690 -55.00 -7.13 -11.64
N GLY A 691 -53.75 -7.57 -11.83
CA GLY A 691 -52.96 -8.24 -10.79
C GLY A 691 -52.25 -7.28 -9.85
N HIS A 692 -51.68 -7.82 -8.75
CA HIS A 692 -50.83 -7.08 -7.82
C HIS A 692 -49.47 -7.76 -7.65
N LEU A 693 -48.38 -6.98 -7.70
CA LEU A 693 -47.01 -7.47 -7.54
C LEU A 693 -46.45 -7.06 -6.18
N ALA A 694 -46.08 -8.04 -5.37
CA ALA A 694 -45.49 -7.79 -4.05
C ALA A 694 -44.64 -8.98 -3.59
N PHE A 695 -43.95 -8.82 -2.47
CA PHE A 695 -43.48 -9.96 -1.70
C PHE A 695 -44.66 -10.75 -1.12
N GLY A 696 -44.53 -12.06 -1.08
CA GLY A 696 -45.49 -12.99 -0.49
C GLY A 696 -44.80 -14.25 0.06
N VAL A 697 -45.53 -15.01 0.87
CA VAL A 697 -45.10 -16.30 1.43
C VAL A 697 -45.62 -17.47 0.60
N GLU A 698 -45.13 -18.67 0.89
CA GLU A 698 -45.43 -19.88 0.11
C GLU A 698 -46.93 -20.20 0.11
N GLU A 699 -47.60 -19.95 1.22
CA GLU A 699 -49.04 -20.16 1.42
C GLU A 699 -49.91 -19.27 0.52
N GLN A 700 -49.37 -18.15 0.01
CA GLN A 700 -50.10 -17.21 -0.85
C GLN A 700 -49.99 -17.55 -2.35
N GLY A 701 -49.28 -18.62 -2.71
CA GLY A 701 -49.18 -19.09 -4.09
C GLY A 701 -48.53 -18.08 -5.04
N VAL A 702 -47.47 -17.39 -4.61
CA VAL A 702 -46.80 -16.34 -5.40
C VAL A 702 -46.25 -16.90 -6.72
N THR A 703 -46.70 -16.33 -7.84
CA THR A 703 -46.29 -16.73 -9.21
C THR A 703 -45.47 -15.64 -9.91
N GLU A 704 -44.83 -15.99 -11.04
CA GLU A 704 -44.06 -15.00 -11.81
C GLU A 704 -44.99 -14.04 -12.57
N PRO A 705 -44.59 -12.77 -12.76
CA PRO A 705 -45.37 -11.82 -13.56
C PRO A 705 -45.60 -12.33 -15.00
N ILE A 706 -46.81 -12.13 -15.51
CA ILE A 706 -47.24 -12.57 -16.83
C ILE A 706 -47.04 -11.44 -17.84
N GLU A 707 -46.42 -11.74 -18.99
CA GLU A 707 -46.20 -10.77 -20.08
C GLU A 707 -47.53 -10.18 -20.56
N GLY A 708 -47.61 -8.85 -20.68
CA GLY A 708 -48.79 -8.15 -21.18
C GLY A 708 -49.94 -8.02 -20.17
N LYS A 709 -49.92 -8.77 -19.05
CA LYS A 709 -50.93 -8.63 -17.99
C LYS A 709 -50.81 -7.28 -17.29
N GLN A 710 -51.96 -6.74 -16.94
CA GLN A 710 -52.12 -5.44 -16.27
C GLN A 710 -51.89 -5.59 -14.76
N TYR A 711 -51.03 -4.74 -14.20
CA TYR A 711 -50.75 -4.72 -12.76
C TYR A 711 -50.94 -3.32 -12.18
N SER A 712 -51.64 -3.23 -11.04
CA SER A 712 -51.83 -1.98 -10.28
C SER A 712 -51.78 -2.25 -8.79
N GLY A 713 -51.23 -1.32 -8.00
CA GLY A 713 -51.21 -1.46 -6.54
C GLY A 713 -52.46 -0.92 -5.83
N GLY A 714 -53.53 -0.59 -6.57
CA GLY A 714 -54.76 0.01 -6.05
C GLY A 714 -55.82 -0.97 -5.56
N GLY A 715 -55.64 -2.28 -5.77
CA GLY A 715 -56.67 -3.30 -5.54
C GLY A 715 -56.80 -3.85 -4.11
N CYS A 716 -56.22 -3.22 -3.09
CA CYS A 716 -56.31 -3.69 -1.70
C CYS A 716 -57.30 -2.89 -0.83
N ASP A 717 -57.97 -1.89 -1.38
CA ASP A 717 -59.05 -1.18 -0.68
C ASP A 717 -60.41 -1.67 -1.26
N SER A 718 -60.88 -2.82 -0.77
CA SER A 718 -62.29 -3.25 -0.87
C SER A 718 -62.65 -4.07 0.36
#